data_AF-A0A938NZL9-F1
#
_entry.id   AF-A0A938NZL9-F1
#
_cell.length_a   1.000
_cell.length_b   1.000
_cell.length_c   1.000
_cell.angle_alpha   90.00
_cell.angle_beta   90.00
_cell.angle_gamma   90.00
#
_symmetry.space_group_name_H-M   'P 1'
#
loop_
_entity.id
_entity.type
_entity.pdbx_description
1 polymer ?
#
loop_
_entity_poly.entity_id
_entity_poly.type
_entity_poly.pdbx_seq_one_letter_code
_entity_poly.pdbx_strand_id
1 'polypeptide(L)'
;MSQSRNATRRDFLKSFAAATATLAVAPDLGRFLRNDRSANRPNIVLVFTDDLGYADVGCYGAKGFETPILDQMASRGMRFTDFYVSQAVCSASRASLLTGCYSERVSIQGALGPWAEIGLNPEEETIARMLKRQGYATAIFGKWHLGHHKEFLPLSHGFDEYFGLPYSNDMWPFGYDGKPPADRRKAGYPSLPLIDGYEKVGEIRNLQDQASLTTRYTERAVRFIEKNKNRPFFLYLPHSMPHTPIAASTKFRGKSERGLYGDVIMEIDWSVGEIVKTLRTHGLESDTLMIFTSDNGPWLNFGDYGGSALPLREGKGTMFEGGCRVPCIMQWPGHIPAGIECHETAATIDILPTIAAVTGAPLPQKPIDGVNILPLLEGEANAKPRDHYFFYYDRQLRAVRRGEWKLFFPHTSRSYLGVKPGKDGQPGPYAQVNVGLELYDLKNDLSETRNVAERHPEIVTELQQLAETAREELGDALTGRKGKGVQLPGRRSWSRPERVSHLAAGATITFEHAPSARYPGTNDTLVDGLRGSRDFTDGRWQGFEGDDLVAVIDLGKVVPIQDVACGFLQNQTSWIFFPTAVEIALSRDGRTFELADRLQIKTEADLEPRVEDYSMQLKSTPARYVRVRAINVGTCPQGHLGAGGKAWLFADEIIVR
;
A
#
# COMPACT_ATOMS: atom_id res chain seq x y z
N MET A 1 24.94 44.11 -39.96
CA MET A 1 26.30 44.68 -39.89
C MET A 1 26.32 45.80 -38.87
N SER A 2 27.16 45.68 -37.82
CA SER A 2 27.88 46.74 -37.07
C SER A 2 27.06 47.98 -36.60
N GLN A 3 26.99 48.40 -35.33
CA GLN A 3 28.00 48.40 -34.26
C GLN A 3 27.35 48.86 -32.93
N SER A 4 27.88 48.35 -31.81
CA SER A 4 27.62 48.79 -30.43
C SER A 4 28.38 50.08 -30.07
N ARG A 5 27.91 50.88 -29.09
CA ARG A 5 28.78 51.58 -28.11
C ARG A 5 28.08 51.85 -26.77
N ASN A 6 28.84 51.61 -25.70
CA ASN A 6 28.50 51.63 -24.28
C ASN A 6 28.30 53.05 -23.70
N ALA A 7 27.34 53.19 -22.79
CA ALA A 7 27.27 54.30 -21.83
C ALA A 7 27.86 53.86 -20.47
N THR A 8 28.76 54.66 -19.91
CA THR A 8 29.54 54.35 -18.70
C THR A 8 28.99 55.00 -17.43
N ARG A 9 29.32 54.36 -16.29
CA ARG A 9 29.05 54.61 -14.85
C ARG A 9 29.07 56.04 -14.26
N ARG A 10 29.02 57.13 -15.04
CA ARG A 10 29.12 58.51 -14.53
C ARG A 10 27.81 59.31 -14.49
N ASP A 11 26.70 58.76 -14.99
CA ASP A 11 25.40 59.44 -15.03
C ASP A 11 24.48 59.14 -13.82
N PHE A 12 24.97 58.39 -12.82
CA PHE A 12 24.11 57.86 -11.75
C PHE A 12 24.18 58.60 -10.40
N LEU A 13 24.83 59.77 -10.30
CA LEU A 13 25.09 60.40 -8.98
C LEU A 13 24.82 61.92 -8.89
N LYS A 14 23.87 62.47 -9.64
CA LYS A 14 23.45 63.87 -9.44
C LYS A 14 21.96 64.08 -9.72
N SER A 15 21.10 63.69 -8.77
CA SER A 15 19.81 64.35 -8.53
C SER A 15 19.19 63.81 -7.23
N PHE A 16 19.66 64.33 -6.10
CA PHE A 16 18.94 64.34 -4.84
C PHE A 16 19.04 65.76 -4.32
N ALA A 17 17.92 66.51 -4.32
CA ALA A 17 17.50 67.40 -3.23
C ALA A 17 16.32 68.28 -3.63
N ALA A 18 15.36 68.35 -2.69
CA ALA A 18 14.48 69.47 -2.37
C ALA A 18 13.02 69.37 -2.83
N ALA A 19 12.18 68.78 -1.96
CA ALA A 19 10.95 69.42 -1.48
C ALA A 19 10.36 68.60 -0.32
N THR A 20 10.76 68.94 0.90
CA THR A 20 10.11 68.55 2.16
C THR A 20 8.85 69.38 2.35
N ALA A 21 7.68 68.74 2.37
CA ALA A 21 6.44 69.34 2.86
C ALA A 21 5.56 68.28 3.55
N THR A 22 5.36 68.47 4.85
CA THR A 22 4.20 68.03 5.67
C THR A 22 3.87 66.53 5.71
N LEU A 23 4.38 65.84 6.74
CA LEU A 23 3.89 64.54 7.23
C LEU A 23 2.95 64.77 8.42
N ALA A 24 1.65 64.66 8.17
CA ALA A 24 0.63 64.48 9.20
C ALA A 24 -0.24 63.27 8.82
N VAL A 25 -0.19 62.26 9.69
CA VAL A 25 -1.15 61.16 9.88
C VAL A 25 -1.41 60.22 8.69
N ALA A 26 -0.73 59.06 8.72
CA ALA A 26 -1.34 57.77 8.37
C ALA A 26 -0.60 56.63 9.10
N PRO A 27 -1.22 55.96 10.09
CA PRO A 27 -0.68 54.74 10.65
C PRO A 27 -1.06 53.57 9.72
N ASP A 28 -0.38 53.43 8.57
CA ASP A 28 -0.65 52.28 7.68
C ASP A 28 0.56 51.77 6.88
N LEU A 29 1.78 52.08 7.32
CA LEU A 29 2.99 51.47 6.74
C LEU A 29 3.35 50.10 7.34
N GLY A 30 2.58 49.61 8.31
CA GLY A 30 2.73 48.26 8.88
C GLY A 30 2.03 47.15 8.09
N ARG A 31 1.31 47.47 7.01
CA ARG A 31 0.44 46.51 6.29
C ARG A 31 0.96 46.08 4.90
N PHE A 32 2.06 46.66 4.42
CA PHE A 32 2.65 46.35 3.11
C PHE A 32 3.89 45.47 3.14
N LEU A 33 4.25 44.91 4.30
CA LEU A 33 5.14 43.74 4.40
C LEU A 33 4.32 42.50 4.77
N ARG A 34 3.14 42.34 4.14
CA ARG A 34 2.51 41.02 4.07
C ARG A 34 3.36 40.19 3.14
N ASN A 35 4.15 39.34 3.78
CA ASN A 35 4.85 38.18 3.26
C ASN A 35 4.30 37.75 1.91
N ASP A 36 5.17 37.77 0.91
CA ASP A 36 4.99 37.26 -0.45
C ASP A 36 4.81 35.72 -0.39
N ARG A 37 3.76 35.25 0.31
CA ARG A 37 3.29 33.88 0.20
C ARG A 37 2.83 33.77 -1.24
N SER A 38 3.66 33.16 -2.07
CA SER A 38 3.35 32.86 -3.47
C SER A 38 1.90 32.41 -3.56
N ALA A 39 1.07 33.15 -4.28
CA ALA A 39 -0.38 32.95 -4.39
C ALA A 39 -0.80 31.58 -4.98
N ASN A 40 0.14 30.62 -5.15
CA ASN A 40 -0.01 29.38 -5.92
C ASN A 40 0.35 28.10 -5.13
N ARG A 41 0.42 28.11 -3.79
CA ARG A 41 0.83 26.92 -3.00
C ARG A 41 0.02 26.75 -1.71
N PRO A 42 -1.20 26.17 -1.77
CA PRO A 42 -2.00 25.91 -0.57
C PRO A 42 -1.37 24.83 0.31
N ASN A 43 -1.72 24.80 1.59
CA ASN A 43 -1.48 23.64 2.43
C ASN A 43 -2.45 22.52 2.04
N ILE A 44 -2.03 21.27 2.21
CA ILE A 44 -2.86 20.10 1.94
C ILE A 44 -2.97 19.29 3.23
N VAL A 45 -4.20 19.02 3.65
CA VAL A 45 -4.50 18.13 4.77
C VAL A 45 -5.40 17.01 4.29
N LEU A 46 -4.93 15.77 4.42
CA LEU A 46 -5.65 14.57 4.00
C LEU A 46 -5.89 13.68 5.21
N VAL A 47 -7.13 13.65 5.70
CA VAL A 47 -7.60 12.75 6.74
C VAL A 47 -8.13 11.48 6.08
N PHE A 48 -7.57 10.34 6.46
CA PHE A 48 -7.86 9.06 5.82
C PHE A 48 -8.16 8.00 6.88
N THR A 49 -9.39 7.52 6.93
CA THR A 49 -9.86 6.56 7.94
C THR A 49 -9.68 5.11 7.47
N ASP A 50 -9.93 4.16 8.38
CA ASP A 50 -9.67 2.73 8.19
C ASP A 50 -10.95 1.94 8.50
N ASP A 51 -11.58 1.33 7.49
CA ASP A 51 -12.88 0.62 7.59
C ASP A 51 -14.11 1.49 7.96
N LEU A 52 -14.12 2.77 7.57
CA LEU A 52 -15.29 3.64 7.77
C LEU A 52 -16.28 3.47 6.62
N GLY A 53 -17.53 3.17 6.94
CA GLY A 53 -18.57 2.94 5.94
C GLY A 53 -19.22 4.21 5.41
N TYR A 54 -19.87 4.08 4.25
CA TYR A 54 -20.53 5.20 3.56
C TYR A 54 -21.47 5.99 4.46
N ALA A 55 -22.27 5.32 5.30
CA ALA A 55 -23.25 5.94 6.20
C ALA A 55 -22.77 6.03 7.66
N ASP A 56 -21.47 6.24 7.89
CA ASP A 56 -20.91 6.47 9.22
C ASP A 56 -20.57 7.93 9.50
N VAL A 57 -20.90 8.86 8.60
CA VAL A 57 -20.81 10.32 8.83
C VAL A 57 -22.22 10.92 8.77
N GLY A 58 -22.51 11.92 9.61
CA GLY A 58 -23.82 12.56 9.75
C GLY A 58 -24.41 13.03 8.41
N CYS A 59 -23.62 13.77 7.62
CA CYS A 59 -24.01 14.23 6.28
C CYS A 59 -24.13 13.10 5.23
N TYR A 60 -23.87 11.85 5.61
CA TYR A 60 -24.13 10.64 4.82
C TYR A 60 -25.18 9.71 5.44
N GLY A 61 -25.81 10.10 6.55
CA GLY A 61 -26.90 9.37 7.16
C GLY A 61 -26.53 8.51 8.37
N ALA A 62 -25.42 8.84 9.07
CA ALA A 62 -25.11 8.22 10.36
C ALA A 62 -26.28 8.33 11.35
N LYS A 63 -26.43 7.29 12.19
CA LYS A 63 -27.49 7.19 13.21
C LYS A 63 -26.90 6.74 14.53
N GLY A 64 -27.39 7.32 15.63
CA GLY A 64 -26.99 7.00 17.01
C GLY A 64 -25.72 7.70 17.50
N PHE A 65 -25.14 8.59 16.70
CA PHE A 65 -24.03 9.47 17.07
C PHE A 65 -23.97 10.67 16.10
N GLU A 66 -23.18 11.69 16.45
CA GLU A 66 -23.06 12.93 15.67
C GLU A 66 -21.62 13.16 15.20
N THR A 67 -21.46 13.77 14.02
CA THR A 67 -20.17 14.22 13.46
C THR A 67 -20.23 15.69 13.05
N PRO A 68 -20.44 16.61 14.02
CA PRO A 68 -20.74 18.01 13.71
C PRO A 68 -19.62 18.73 12.95
N ILE A 69 -18.36 18.33 13.13
CA ILE A 69 -17.25 18.96 12.40
C ILE A 69 -17.26 18.54 10.94
N LEU A 70 -17.43 17.25 10.65
CA LEU A 70 -17.52 16.73 9.28
C LEU A 70 -18.78 17.27 8.58
N ASP A 71 -19.90 17.36 9.27
CA ASP A 71 -21.14 17.93 8.73
C ASP A 71 -20.95 19.42 8.40
N GLN A 72 -20.25 20.17 9.27
CA GLN A 72 -19.87 21.55 8.99
C GLN A 72 -18.90 21.63 7.80
N MET A 73 -17.91 20.73 7.70
CA MET A 73 -16.96 20.68 6.59
C MET A 73 -17.69 20.46 5.26
N ALA A 74 -18.67 19.56 5.21
CA ALA A 74 -19.53 19.35 4.04
C ALA A 74 -20.37 20.57 3.70
N SER A 75 -21.03 21.21 4.68
CA SER A 75 -21.83 22.42 4.46
C SER A 75 -21.03 23.62 3.91
N ARG A 76 -19.71 23.60 4.11
CA ARG A 76 -18.78 24.66 3.72
C ARG A 76 -17.80 24.23 2.63
N GLY A 77 -18.05 23.08 2.00
CA GLY A 77 -17.22 22.52 0.95
C GLY A 77 -18.08 21.70 0.01
N MET A 78 -17.48 20.63 -0.52
CA MET A 78 -18.10 19.71 -1.44
C MET A 78 -18.16 18.30 -0.83
N ARG A 79 -19.33 17.67 -0.92
CA ARG A 79 -19.58 16.28 -0.52
C ARG A 79 -19.75 15.43 -1.78
N PHE A 80 -18.99 14.35 -1.92
CA PHE A 80 -19.08 13.45 -3.07
C PHE A 80 -19.98 12.23 -2.77
N THR A 81 -21.00 11.98 -3.59
CA THR A 81 -21.81 10.76 -3.45
C THR A 81 -21.22 9.54 -4.16
N ASP A 82 -20.30 9.78 -5.09
CA ASP A 82 -19.76 8.77 -6.01
C ASP A 82 -18.22 8.75 -5.97
N PHE A 83 -17.68 8.61 -4.75
CA PHE A 83 -16.25 8.55 -4.49
C PHE A 83 -15.78 7.12 -4.16
N TYR A 84 -14.74 6.64 -4.86
CA TYR A 84 -14.35 5.23 -4.85
C TYR A 84 -12.91 4.96 -4.42
N VAL A 85 -12.67 3.73 -4.00
CA VAL A 85 -11.34 3.15 -3.82
C VAL A 85 -11.08 2.09 -4.90
N SER A 86 -9.83 1.96 -5.34
CA SER A 86 -9.40 1.00 -6.37
C SER A 86 -9.55 -0.46 -5.93
N GLN A 87 -9.32 -0.73 -4.65
CA GLN A 87 -9.53 -2.02 -4.03
C GLN A 87 -10.08 -1.83 -2.61
N ALA A 88 -11.11 -2.60 -2.25
CA ALA A 88 -11.78 -2.55 -0.94
C ALA A 88 -10.95 -3.22 0.19
N VAL A 89 -9.68 -2.82 0.35
CA VAL A 89 -8.74 -3.31 1.37
C VAL A 89 -7.57 -2.33 1.60
N CYS A 90 -7.06 -2.28 2.83
CA CYS A 90 -6.17 -1.23 3.33
C CYS A 90 -4.89 -0.96 2.51
N SER A 91 -3.95 -1.92 2.36
CA SER A 91 -2.63 -1.62 1.74
C SER A 91 -2.78 -1.21 0.28
N ALA A 92 -3.61 -1.93 -0.47
CA ALA A 92 -3.89 -1.62 -1.87
C ALA A 92 -4.50 -0.23 -2.06
N SER A 93 -5.51 0.13 -1.25
CA SER A 93 -6.14 1.45 -1.30
C SER A 93 -5.17 2.58 -0.94
N ARG A 94 -4.35 2.38 0.10
CA ARG A 94 -3.31 3.35 0.52
C ARG A 94 -2.23 3.53 -0.53
N ALA A 95 -1.83 2.46 -1.21
CA ALA A 95 -0.87 2.52 -2.31
C ALA A 95 -1.46 3.35 -3.46
N SER A 96 -2.72 3.09 -3.78
CA SER A 96 -3.44 3.74 -4.87
C SER A 96 -3.63 5.23 -4.61
N LEU A 97 -4.05 5.60 -3.40
CA LEU A 97 -4.15 6.98 -2.94
C LEU A 97 -2.84 7.74 -3.13
N LEU A 98 -1.73 7.18 -2.63
CA LEU A 98 -0.46 7.90 -2.58
C LEU A 98 0.25 7.98 -3.92
N THR A 99 -0.03 7.08 -4.86
CA THR A 99 0.64 7.00 -6.17
C THR A 99 -0.22 7.47 -7.34
N GLY A 100 -1.53 7.59 -7.14
CA GLY A 100 -2.48 7.84 -8.23
C GLY A 100 -2.61 6.68 -9.21
N CYS A 101 -2.22 5.47 -8.79
CA CYS A 101 -2.23 4.27 -9.63
C CYS A 101 -3.23 3.24 -9.09
N TYR A 102 -3.72 2.34 -9.93
CA TYR A 102 -4.35 1.11 -9.45
C TYR A 102 -3.34 0.26 -8.67
N SER A 103 -3.80 -0.47 -7.66
CA SER A 103 -3.00 -1.40 -6.86
C SER A 103 -2.29 -2.46 -7.72
N GLU A 104 -2.90 -2.82 -8.84
CA GLU A 104 -2.40 -3.74 -9.86
C GLU A 104 -1.14 -3.18 -10.50
N ARG A 105 -1.13 -1.88 -10.83
CA ARG A 105 0.02 -1.21 -11.46
C ARG A 105 1.23 -1.18 -10.55
N VAL A 106 1.04 -0.95 -9.25
CA VAL A 106 2.14 -0.84 -8.27
C VAL A 106 2.40 -2.13 -7.48
N SER A 107 1.71 -3.22 -7.85
CA SER A 107 1.83 -4.56 -7.24
C SER A 107 1.67 -4.61 -5.71
N ILE A 108 0.88 -3.70 -5.13
CA ILE A 108 0.51 -3.75 -3.72
C ILE A 108 -0.93 -4.24 -3.61
N GLN A 109 -1.07 -5.52 -3.27
CA GLN A 109 -2.34 -6.23 -3.27
C GLN A 109 -2.75 -6.58 -1.83
N GLY A 110 -4.04 -6.47 -1.52
CA GLY A 110 -4.55 -6.92 -0.22
C GLY A 110 -4.05 -6.07 0.96
N ALA A 111 -3.73 -6.74 2.07
CA ALA A 111 -3.19 -6.14 3.29
C ALA A 111 -1.85 -6.78 3.63
N LEU A 112 -0.77 -5.98 3.64
CA LEU A 112 0.58 -6.44 3.95
C LEU A 112 0.71 -6.73 5.44
N GLY A 113 0.94 -8.00 5.77
CA GLY A 113 1.10 -8.46 7.15
C GLY A 113 2.47 -8.12 7.77
N PRO A 114 2.66 -8.42 9.06
CA PRO A 114 3.91 -8.19 9.78
C PRO A 114 5.09 -9.05 9.29
N TRP A 115 4.83 -10.01 8.40
CA TRP A 115 5.83 -10.88 7.78
C TRP A 115 6.08 -10.54 6.30
N ALA A 116 5.49 -9.46 5.79
CA ALA A 116 5.65 -9.08 4.39
C ALA A 116 7.08 -8.60 4.14
N GLU A 117 7.81 -9.31 3.27
CA GLU A 117 9.15 -8.93 2.78
C GLU A 117 9.09 -7.96 1.59
N ILE A 118 7.89 -7.48 1.27
CA ILE A 118 7.61 -6.51 0.22
C ILE A 118 6.98 -5.24 0.80
N GLY A 119 7.08 -4.15 0.04
CA GLY A 119 6.43 -2.88 0.33
C GLY A 119 6.21 -2.07 -0.95
N LEU A 120 5.64 -0.88 -0.82
CA LEU A 120 5.58 0.05 -1.95
C LEU A 120 7.01 0.27 -2.46
N ASN A 121 7.20 0.18 -3.77
CA ASN A 121 8.53 0.35 -4.34
C ASN A 121 9.04 1.76 -4.00
N PRO A 122 10.23 1.91 -3.39
CA PRO A 122 10.81 3.22 -3.10
C PRO A 122 11.01 4.08 -4.34
N GLU A 123 10.98 3.52 -5.55
CA GLU A 123 11.01 4.28 -6.81
C GLU A 123 9.65 4.82 -7.26
N GLU A 124 8.53 4.41 -6.66
CA GLU A 124 7.23 5.02 -6.96
C GLU A 124 7.20 6.49 -6.51
N GLU A 125 6.71 7.38 -7.38
CA GLU A 125 6.45 8.75 -6.99
C GLU A 125 5.17 8.80 -6.16
N THR A 126 5.27 9.36 -4.95
CA THR A 126 4.11 9.56 -4.08
C THR A 126 3.70 11.04 -4.05
N ILE A 127 2.49 11.33 -3.57
CA ILE A 127 2.04 12.71 -3.26
C ILE A 127 3.10 13.44 -2.42
N ALA A 128 3.63 12.79 -1.37
CA ALA A 128 4.62 13.40 -0.49
C ALA A 128 5.92 13.72 -1.22
N ARG A 129 6.44 12.80 -2.03
CA ARG A 129 7.67 13.03 -2.80
C ARG A 129 7.49 14.15 -3.83
N MET A 130 6.36 14.16 -4.54
CA MET A 130 6.01 15.20 -5.50
C MET A 130 5.99 16.57 -4.83
N LEU A 131 5.30 16.71 -3.70
CA LEU A 131 5.20 17.98 -2.96
C LEU A 131 6.50 18.39 -2.28
N LYS A 132 7.30 17.43 -1.79
CA LYS A 132 8.62 17.70 -1.20
C LYS A 132 9.56 18.35 -2.21
N ARG A 133 9.53 17.94 -3.49
CA ARG A 133 10.27 18.62 -4.57
C ARG A 133 9.80 20.05 -4.81
N GLN A 134 8.55 20.38 -4.46
CA GLN A 134 8.00 21.74 -4.49
C GLN A 134 8.28 22.55 -3.21
N GLY A 135 9.05 22.01 -2.27
CA GLY A 135 9.43 22.70 -1.03
C GLY A 135 8.41 22.60 0.11
N TYR A 136 7.45 21.67 0.02
CA TYR A 136 6.49 21.43 1.09
C TYR A 136 7.17 20.76 2.29
N ALA A 137 6.73 21.13 3.50
CA ALA A 137 6.86 20.24 4.66
C ALA A 137 5.95 19.03 4.46
N THR A 138 6.40 17.82 4.81
CA THR A 138 5.57 16.62 4.63
C THR A 138 5.54 15.79 5.91
N ALA A 139 4.34 15.42 6.38
CA ALA A 139 4.18 14.58 7.55
C ALA A 139 3.09 13.55 7.38
N ILE A 140 3.31 12.39 8.02
CA ILE A 140 2.33 11.33 8.16
C ILE A 140 2.20 10.93 9.63
N PHE A 141 0.97 10.96 10.16
CA PHE A 141 0.70 10.53 11.53
C PHE A 141 -0.41 9.48 11.53
N GLY A 142 -0.06 8.22 11.84
CA GLY A 142 -1.01 7.11 11.84
C GLY A 142 -0.53 5.86 11.12
N LYS A 143 -1.46 5.10 10.54
CA LYS A 143 -1.23 3.81 9.89
C LYS A 143 -0.58 3.98 8.51
N TRP A 144 0.58 3.36 8.32
CA TRP A 144 1.29 3.34 7.04
C TRP A 144 0.79 2.22 6.11
N HIS A 145 1.06 0.96 6.47
CA HIS A 145 0.58 -0.26 5.82
C HIS A 145 1.03 -0.49 4.37
N LEU A 146 2.20 0.03 3.98
CA LEU A 146 2.80 -0.15 2.66
C LEU A 146 4.20 -0.79 2.72
N GLY A 147 4.39 -1.69 3.69
CA GLY A 147 5.68 -2.31 4.00
C GLY A 147 6.27 -1.73 5.29
N HIS A 148 6.84 -2.61 6.12
CA HIS A 148 7.26 -2.27 7.48
C HIS A 148 8.78 -2.25 7.67
N HIS A 149 9.53 -2.73 6.68
CA HIS A 149 10.99 -2.62 6.66
C HIS A 149 11.41 -1.16 6.42
N LYS A 150 12.63 -0.83 6.86
CA LYS A 150 13.15 0.55 6.88
C LYS A 150 13.06 1.23 5.52
N GLU A 151 13.41 0.52 4.44
CA GLU A 151 13.33 1.00 3.06
C GLU A 151 11.91 1.31 2.58
N PHE A 152 10.88 0.75 3.22
CA PHE A 152 9.48 0.95 2.87
C PHE A 152 8.76 1.89 3.84
N LEU A 153 9.39 2.34 4.93
CA LEU A 153 8.77 3.28 5.86
C LEU A 153 8.56 4.65 5.21
N PRO A 154 7.62 5.47 5.73
CA PRO A 154 7.19 6.68 5.02
C PRO A 154 8.28 7.68 4.68
N LEU A 155 9.34 7.78 5.49
CA LEU A 155 10.47 8.70 5.21
C LEU A 155 11.19 8.34 3.91
N SER A 156 11.18 7.07 3.50
CA SER A 156 11.69 6.61 2.21
C SER A 156 10.78 7.02 1.05
N HIS A 157 9.53 7.38 1.32
CA HIS A 157 8.50 7.75 0.34
C HIS A 157 8.18 9.26 0.35
N GLY A 158 9.13 10.09 0.78
CA GLY A 158 9.04 11.54 0.63
C GLY A 158 8.46 12.29 1.83
N PHE A 159 8.09 11.61 2.92
CA PHE A 159 7.70 12.27 4.16
C PHE A 159 8.93 12.76 4.96
N ASP A 160 8.83 13.91 5.64
CA ASP A 160 9.86 14.43 6.55
C ASP A 160 9.67 13.93 7.98
N GLU A 161 8.41 13.80 8.41
CA GLU A 161 8.03 13.36 9.75
C GLU A 161 7.07 12.16 9.68
N TYR A 162 7.30 11.16 10.53
CA TYR A 162 6.42 10.01 10.69
C TYR A 162 6.25 9.70 12.16
N PHE A 163 5.00 9.49 12.58
CA PHE A 163 4.70 8.84 13.86
C PHE A 163 3.46 7.97 13.73
N GLY A 164 3.57 6.66 14.01
CA GLY A 164 2.43 5.77 13.93
C GLY A 164 2.75 4.29 13.80
N LEU A 165 1.79 3.53 13.26
CA LEU A 165 1.87 2.09 13.12
C LEU A 165 2.29 1.70 11.69
N PRO A 166 3.24 0.76 11.51
CA PRO A 166 3.67 0.35 10.18
C PRO A 166 2.62 -0.47 9.42
N TYR A 167 1.65 -1.06 10.11
CA TYR A 167 0.56 -1.89 9.57
C TYR A 167 -0.68 -1.84 10.48
N SER A 168 -1.71 -2.62 10.16
CA SER A 168 -3.00 -2.61 10.88
C SER A 168 -2.84 -2.91 12.37
N ASN A 169 -3.67 -2.28 13.19
CA ASN A 169 -3.63 -2.36 14.64
C ASN A 169 -4.05 -3.72 15.23
N ASP A 170 -4.65 -4.60 14.42
CA ASP A 170 -4.95 -5.99 14.80
C ASP A 170 -3.86 -6.99 14.42
N MET A 171 -2.77 -6.55 13.79
CA MET A 171 -1.62 -7.37 13.47
C MET A 171 -0.65 -7.42 14.65
N TRP A 172 -1.16 -7.93 15.77
CA TRP A 172 -0.52 -8.03 17.08
C TRP A 172 -0.86 -9.39 17.74
N PRO A 173 -0.14 -9.83 18.80
CA PRO A 173 -0.29 -11.17 19.37
C PRO A 173 -1.50 -11.33 20.32
N PHE A 174 -2.52 -10.47 20.18
CA PHE A 174 -3.73 -10.47 21.00
C PHE A 174 -4.99 -10.56 20.12
N GLY A 175 -6.07 -11.14 20.67
CA GLY A 175 -7.40 -11.12 20.08
C GLY A 175 -8.00 -9.71 20.04
N TYR A 176 -9.17 -9.58 19.38
CA TYR A 176 -9.85 -8.29 19.25
C TYR A 176 -10.37 -7.72 20.59
N ASP A 177 -10.49 -8.55 21.61
CA ASP A 177 -10.80 -8.16 22.98
C ASP A 177 -9.57 -7.86 23.85
N GLY A 178 -8.36 -7.90 23.25
CA GLY A 178 -7.09 -7.68 23.93
C GLY A 178 -6.59 -8.87 24.76
N LYS A 179 -7.23 -10.04 24.67
CA LYS A 179 -6.78 -11.27 25.37
C LYS A 179 -5.93 -12.16 24.47
N PRO A 180 -5.21 -13.17 24.99
CA PRO A 180 -4.49 -14.13 24.14
C PRO A 180 -5.42 -14.76 23.09
N PRO A 181 -5.03 -14.80 21.80
CA PRO A 181 -5.89 -15.31 20.75
C PRO A 181 -5.87 -16.84 20.74
N ALA A 182 -7.01 -17.44 20.37
CA ALA A 182 -7.06 -18.89 20.12
C ALA A 182 -6.35 -19.28 18.81
N ASP A 183 -6.29 -18.36 17.86
CA ASP A 183 -5.61 -18.54 16.57
C ASP A 183 -4.08 -18.54 16.76
N ARG A 184 -3.44 -19.67 16.48
CA ARG A 184 -1.98 -19.85 16.59
C ARG A 184 -1.18 -18.94 15.66
N ARG A 185 -1.69 -18.63 14.47
CA ARG A 185 -1.04 -17.71 13.53
C ARG A 185 -1.05 -16.29 14.09
N LYS A 186 -2.18 -15.85 14.64
CA LYS A 186 -2.28 -14.53 15.29
C LYS A 186 -1.42 -14.48 16.55
N ALA A 187 -1.41 -15.55 17.35
CA ALA A 187 -0.53 -15.66 18.53
C ALA A 187 0.96 -15.52 18.18
N GLY A 188 1.36 -15.93 16.97
CA GLY A 188 2.72 -15.80 16.48
C GLY A 188 3.12 -14.40 16.02
N TYR A 189 2.19 -13.45 15.87
CA TYR A 189 2.52 -12.09 15.42
C TYR A 189 3.51 -11.38 16.37
N PRO A 190 4.41 -10.54 15.84
CA PRO A 190 5.29 -9.73 16.69
C PRO A 190 4.48 -8.70 17.48
N SER A 191 5.04 -8.22 18.59
CA SER A 191 4.49 -7.06 19.30
C SER A 191 4.32 -5.88 18.35
N LEU A 192 3.14 -5.27 18.34
CA LEU A 192 2.79 -4.16 17.45
C LEU A 192 3.63 -2.92 17.77
N PRO A 193 4.56 -2.51 16.90
CA PRO A 193 5.46 -1.41 17.20
C PRO A 193 4.80 -0.07 16.94
N LEU A 194 5.19 0.92 17.74
CA LEU A 194 4.95 2.33 17.47
C LEU A 194 6.26 2.95 17.01
N ILE A 195 6.24 3.59 15.85
CA ILE A 195 7.44 4.11 15.17
C ILE A 195 7.41 5.64 15.18
N ASP A 196 8.58 6.26 15.37
CA ASP A 196 8.84 7.69 15.19
C ASP A 196 10.06 7.85 14.27
N GLY A 197 9.87 8.44 13.09
CA GLY A 197 10.87 8.42 12.02
C GLY A 197 11.18 7.00 11.54
N TYR A 198 12.37 6.48 11.84
CA TYR A 198 12.76 5.09 11.57
C TYR A 198 12.80 4.21 12.81
N GLU A 199 12.63 4.79 13.99
CA GLU A 199 12.93 4.13 15.26
C GLU A 199 11.66 3.62 15.93
N LYS A 200 11.72 2.40 16.48
CA LYS A 200 10.68 1.88 17.36
C LYS A 200 10.77 2.61 18.70
N VAL A 201 9.78 3.45 19.00
CA VAL A 201 9.71 4.23 20.24
C VAL A 201 8.79 3.63 21.30
N GLY A 202 8.05 2.59 20.93
CA GLY A 202 7.14 1.89 21.86
C GLY A 202 6.43 0.72 21.21
N GLU A 203 5.46 0.17 21.94
CA GLU A 203 4.60 -0.93 21.52
C GLU A 203 3.18 -0.68 22.00
N ILE A 204 2.22 -1.20 21.25
CA ILE A 204 0.81 -1.26 21.65
C ILE A 204 0.59 -2.61 22.33
N ARG A 205 0.27 -2.60 23.63
CA ARG A 205 0.24 -3.80 24.47
C ARG A 205 -1.15 -4.20 24.92
N ASN A 206 -2.12 -3.29 24.84
CA ASN A 206 -3.49 -3.52 25.25
C ASN A 206 -4.45 -2.53 24.57
N LEU A 207 -5.75 -2.67 24.83
CA LEU A 207 -6.79 -1.78 24.27
C LEU A 207 -6.71 -0.34 24.79
N GLN A 208 -6.11 -0.09 25.96
CA GLN A 208 -5.91 1.27 26.47
C GLN A 208 -4.82 2.01 25.67
N ASP A 209 -3.78 1.30 25.23
CA ASP A 209 -2.78 1.85 24.31
C ASP A 209 -3.43 2.18 22.96
N GLN A 210 -4.28 1.29 22.43
CA GLN A 210 -5.09 1.51 21.21
C GLN A 210 -5.95 2.78 21.35
N ALA A 211 -6.64 2.94 22.49
CA ALA A 211 -7.49 4.11 22.77
C ALA A 211 -6.74 5.45 22.79
N SER A 212 -5.41 5.42 22.94
CA SER A 212 -4.59 6.64 22.92
C SER A 212 -4.21 7.09 21.51
N LEU A 213 -4.32 6.22 20.50
CA LEU A 213 -3.73 6.44 19.18
C LEU A 213 -4.32 7.68 18.48
N THR A 214 -5.64 7.81 18.44
CA THR A 214 -6.31 8.95 17.80
C THR A 214 -5.84 10.28 18.39
N THR A 215 -5.87 10.42 19.72
CA THR A 215 -5.36 11.62 20.41
C THR A 215 -3.89 11.89 20.09
N ARG A 216 -3.02 10.88 20.13
CA ARG A 216 -1.57 11.05 19.87
C ARG A 216 -1.29 11.47 18.42
N TYR A 217 -2.05 10.96 17.45
CA TYR A 217 -1.93 11.39 16.05
C TYR A 217 -2.42 12.82 15.88
N THR A 218 -3.56 13.19 16.48
CA THR A 218 -4.08 14.58 16.47
C THR A 218 -3.07 15.55 17.03
N GLU A 219 -2.47 15.26 18.19
CA GLU A 219 -1.48 16.15 18.82
C GLU A 219 -0.22 16.32 17.98
N ARG A 220 0.22 15.27 17.26
CA ARG A 220 1.35 15.36 16.31
C ARG A 220 0.99 16.26 15.13
N ALA A 221 -0.21 16.08 14.58
CA ALA A 221 -0.72 16.89 13.48
C ALA A 221 -0.83 18.39 13.85
N VAL A 222 -1.39 18.72 15.01
CA VAL A 222 -1.46 20.10 15.52
C VAL A 222 -0.07 20.71 15.64
N ARG A 223 0.88 20.03 16.30
CA ARG A 223 2.27 20.52 16.42
C ARG A 223 2.95 20.72 15.07
N PHE A 224 2.69 19.84 14.11
CA PHE A 224 3.24 19.97 12.76
C PHE A 224 2.71 21.20 12.04
N ILE A 225 1.41 21.49 12.13
CA ILE A 225 0.80 22.69 11.54
C ILE A 225 1.38 23.95 12.20
N GLU A 226 1.46 23.99 13.54
CA GLU A 226 2.01 25.12 14.30
C GLU A 226 3.48 25.41 13.91
N LYS A 227 4.29 24.36 13.78
CA LYS A 227 5.70 24.43 13.36
C LYS A 227 5.85 24.92 11.92
N ASN A 228 4.95 24.54 11.03
CA ASN A 228 5.05 24.81 9.60
C ASN A 228 4.16 25.96 9.11
N LYS A 229 3.45 26.69 9.98
CA LYS A 229 2.53 27.78 9.62
C LYS A 229 3.07 28.87 8.68
N ASN A 230 4.39 28.97 8.50
CA ASN A 230 5.03 29.95 7.62
C ASN A 230 5.52 29.38 6.27
N ARG A 231 5.25 28.11 5.98
CA ARG A 231 5.60 27.45 4.70
C ARG A 231 4.50 26.47 4.29
N PRO A 232 4.33 26.15 3.00
CA PRO A 232 3.33 25.16 2.58
C PRO A 232 3.65 23.78 3.19
N PHE A 233 2.61 23.04 3.55
CA PHE A 233 2.75 21.71 4.11
C PHE A 233 1.73 20.71 3.55
N PHE A 234 2.12 19.44 3.58
CA PHE A 234 1.26 18.29 3.35
C PHE A 234 1.20 17.45 4.62
N LEU A 235 0.01 17.37 5.19
CA LEU A 235 -0.30 16.53 6.35
C LEU A 235 -1.18 15.37 5.89
N TYR A 236 -0.67 14.16 5.96
CA TYR A 236 -1.43 12.93 5.80
C TYR A 236 -1.74 12.35 7.18
N LEU A 237 -3.02 12.25 7.54
CA LEU A 237 -3.49 11.76 8.84
C LEU A 237 -4.28 10.45 8.67
N PRO A 238 -3.58 9.32 8.42
CA PRO A 238 -4.21 8.02 8.27
C PRO A 238 -4.56 7.40 9.63
N HIS A 239 -5.71 7.72 10.22
CA HIS A 239 -6.12 7.12 11.48
C HIS A 239 -6.16 5.58 11.38
N SER A 240 -5.70 4.89 12.43
CA SER A 240 -5.84 3.43 12.57
C SER A 240 -7.28 3.03 12.95
N MET A 241 -8.09 4.00 13.39
CA MET A 241 -9.49 3.82 13.70
C MET A 241 -10.36 4.22 12.50
N PRO A 242 -11.56 3.65 12.31
CA PRO A 242 -12.24 2.67 13.17
C PRO A 242 -11.89 1.18 12.92
N HIS A 243 -10.72 0.84 12.39
CA HIS A 243 -10.36 -0.57 12.22
C HIS A 243 -10.27 -1.33 13.54
N THR A 244 -10.84 -2.54 13.56
CA THR A 244 -10.89 -3.37 14.76
C THR A 244 -9.47 -3.88 15.12
N PRO A 245 -9.13 -4.08 16.41
CA PRO A 245 -9.95 -3.79 17.59
C PRO A 245 -10.15 -2.29 17.81
N ILE A 246 -11.41 -1.87 17.89
CA ILE A 246 -11.75 -0.48 18.13
C ILE A 246 -11.52 -0.10 19.58
N ALA A 247 -11.06 1.13 19.80
CA ALA A 247 -10.86 1.69 21.12
C ALA A 247 -11.01 3.21 21.05
N ALA A 248 -11.76 3.77 21.99
CA ALA A 248 -11.96 5.21 22.13
C ALA A 248 -11.37 5.68 23.47
N SER A 249 -10.84 6.91 23.49
CA SER A 249 -10.35 7.51 24.73
C SER A 249 -11.47 7.73 25.75
N THR A 250 -11.11 7.94 27.01
CA THR A 250 -12.06 8.24 28.08
C THR A 250 -12.89 9.50 27.83
N LYS A 251 -12.45 10.39 26.93
CA LYS A 251 -13.19 11.57 26.50
C LYS A 251 -14.43 11.22 25.69
N PHE A 252 -14.46 10.05 25.03
CA PHE A 252 -15.54 9.67 24.10
C PHE A 252 -16.24 8.38 24.48
N ARG A 253 -15.57 7.48 25.21
CA ARG A 253 -16.12 6.19 25.61
C ARG A 253 -17.46 6.33 26.35
N GLY A 254 -18.48 5.61 25.87
CA GLY A 254 -19.83 5.54 26.43
C GLY A 254 -20.72 6.75 26.12
N LYS A 255 -20.43 7.51 25.06
CA LYS A 255 -21.20 8.73 24.71
C LYS A 255 -22.16 8.53 23.54
N SER A 256 -21.93 7.53 22.70
CA SER A 256 -22.76 7.24 21.54
C SER A 256 -23.81 6.16 21.82
N GLU A 257 -24.98 6.29 21.20
CA GLU A 257 -26.03 5.26 21.24
C GLU A 257 -25.63 4.01 20.44
N ARG A 258 -24.69 4.15 19.50
CA ARG A 258 -24.11 3.05 18.71
C ARG A 258 -22.87 2.44 19.40
N GLY A 259 -22.79 2.56 20.72
CA GLY A 259 -21.72 1.99 21.54
C GLY A 259 -20.32 2.48 21.14
N LEU A 260 -19.33 1.61 21.32
CA LEU A 260 -17.92 1.95 21.14
C LEU A 260 -17.57 2.34 19.70
N TYR A 261 -18.28 1.81 18.70
CA TYR A 261 -18.06 2.21 17.32
C TYR A 261 -18.37 3.70 17.12
N GLY A 262 -19.55 4.15 17.54
CA GLY A 262 -19.89 5.57 17.43
C GLY A 262 -19.03 6.47 18.31
N ASP A 263 -18.56 6.00 19.48
CA ASP A 263 -17.59 6.74 20.30
C ASP A 263 -16.29 7.01 19.53
N VAL A 264 -15.81 6.01 18.77
CA VAL A 264 -14.61 6.15 17.93
C VAL A 264 -14.84 7.15 16.80
N ILE A 265 -16.00 7.12 16.14
CA ILE A 265 -16.31 8.07 15.07
C ILE A 265 -16.40 9.51 15.62
N MET A 266 -17.01 9.71 16.79
CA MET A 266 -17.03 11.00 17.48
C MET A 266 -15.62 11.50 17.83
N GLU A 267 -14.70 10.60 18.20
CA GLU A 267 -13.30 10.98 18.47
C GLU A 267 -12.53 11.33 17.20
N ILE A 268 -12.81 10.68 16.07
CA ILE A 268 -12.26 11.06 14.75
C ILE A 268 -12.80 12.44 14.34
N ASP A 269 -14.10 12.70 14.51
CA ASP A 269 -14.69 14.02 14.24
C ASP A 269 -14.04 15.13 15.09
N TRP A 270 -13.79 14.85 16.38
CA TRP A 270 -13.01 15.74 17.25
C TRP A 270 -11.58 15.96 16.75
N SER A 271 -10.89 14.92 16.27
CA SER A 271 -9.56 15.05 15.68
C SER A 271 -9.56 16.05 14.52
N VAL A 272 -10.51 15.90 13.58
CA VAL A 272 -10.71 16.85 12.48
C VAL A 272 -10.98 18.26 13.02
N GLY A 273 -11.78 18.39 14.08
CA GLY A 273 -12.08 19.65 14.75
C GLY A 273 -10.85 20.38 15.26
N GLU A 274 -9.92 19.66 15.89
CA GLU A 274 -8.67 20.25 16.37
C GLU A 274 -7.79 20.71 15.20
N ILE A 275 -7.74 19.97 14.08
CA ILE A 275 -7.02 20.43 12.88
C ILE A 275 -7.62 21.72 12.33
N VAL A 276 -8.94 21.74 12.12
CA VAL A 276 -9.66 22.93 11.61
C VAL A 276 -9.46 24.13 12.53
N LYS A 277 -9.53 23.92 13.84
CA LYS A 277 -9.28 24.96 14.85
C LYS A 277 -7.86 25.50 14.76
N THR A 278 -6.84 24.63 14.68
CA THR A 278 -5.44 25.07 14.55
C THR A 278 -5.20 25.86 13.26
N LEU A 279 -5.79 25.44 12.14
CA LEU A 279 -5.74 26.19 10.88
C LEU A 279 -6.36 27.59 11.02
N ARG A 280 -7.53 27.70 11.67
CA ARG A 280 -8.19 28.99 11.94
C ARG A 280 -7.35 29.88 12.84
N THR A 281 -6.83 29.35 13.95
CA THR A 281 -5.99 30.08 14.91
C THR A 281 -4.76 30.69 14.24
N HIS A 282 -4.22 30.04 13.20
CA HIS A 282 -3.07 30.53 12.44
C HIS A 282 -3.42 31.23 11.12
N GLY A 283 -4.70 31.47 10.84
CA GLY A 283 -5.13 32.14 9.61
C GLY A 283 -4.78 31.37 8.34
N LEU A 284 -4.81 30.03 8.39
CA LEU A 284 -4.44 29.13 7.29
C LEU A 284 -5.65 28.50 6.60
N GLU A 285 -6.87 28.67 7.15
CA GLU A 285 -8.06 27.94 6.68
C GLU A 285 -8.37 28.20 5.20
N SER A 286 -8.30 29.45 4.72
CA SER A 286 -8.51 29.80 3.30
C SER A 286 -7.39 29.31 2.38
N ASP A 287 -6.20 29.09 2.93
CA ASP A 287 -5.01 28.67 2.20
C ASP A 287 -4.81 27.15 2.30
N THR A 288 -5.82 26.38 2.69
CA THR A 288 -5.71 24.94 2.94
C THR A 288 -6.81 24.15 2.25
N LEU A 289 -6.42 23.18 1.42
CA LEU A 289 -7.31 22.13 0.93
C LEU A 289 -7.38 21.00 1.98
N MET A 290 -8.54 20.87 2.61
CA MET A 290 -8.88 19.77 3.51
C MET A 290 -9.61 18.67 2.75
N ILE A 291 -9.18 17.42 2.91
CA ILE A 291 -9.79 16.23 2.32
C ILE A 291 -10.06 15.22 3.44
N PHE A 292 -11.29 14.72 3.54
CA PHE A 292 -11.67 13.61 4.43
C PHE A 292 -12.22 12.46 3.60
N THR A 293 -11.71 11.25 3.79
CA THR A 293 -12.25 10.04 3.15
C THR A 293 -11.79 8.74 3.88
N SER A 294 -12.05 7.56 3.32
CA SER A 294 -11.73 6.25 3.91
C SER A 294 -11.02 5.32 2.92
N ASP A 295 -10.29 4.33 3.43
CA ASP A 295 -9.55 3.39 2.59
C ASP A 295 -10.39 2.26 2.00
N ASN A 296 -11.52 1.93 2.61
CA ASN A 296 -12.51 1.01 2.09
C ASN A 296 -13.81 1.12 2.90
N GLY A 297 -14.86 0.46 2.43
CA GLY A 297 -16.11 0.31 3.18
C GLY A 297 -15.97 -0.46 4.48
N PRO A 298 -17.06 -0.62 5.25
CA PRO A 298 -17.00 -1.06 6.62
C PRO A 298 -16.79 -2.57 6.74
N TRP A 299 -16.17 -2.97 7.85
CA TRP A 299 -15.97 -4.38 8.16
C TRP A 299 -17.22 -4.99 8.83
N LEU A 300 -18.26 -5.25 8.02
CA LEU A 300 -19.63 -5.56 8.47
C LEU A 300 -19.76 -6.81 9.36
N ASN A 301 -18.85 -7.78 9.26
CA ASN A 301 -18.95 -9.00 10.05
C ASN A 301 -18.68 -8.75 11.54
N PHE A 302 -18.20 -7.57 11.94
CA PHE A 302 -18.09 -7.17 13.35
C PHE A 302 -19.39 -6.63 13.95
N GLY A 303 -20.48 -6.54 13.18
CA GLY A 303 -21.80 -6.17 13.69
C GLY A 303 -21.81 -4.81 14.38
N ASP A 304 -22.09 -4.78 15.68
CA ASP A 304 -22.16 -3.57 16.50
C ASP A 304 -20.79 -2.89 16.70
N TYR A 305 -19.69 -3.56 16.35
CA TYR A 305 -18.34 -3.02 16.33
C TYR A 305 -17.86 -2.64 14.92
N GLY A 306 -18.74 -2.74 13.92
CA GLY A 306 -18.47 -2.37 12.53
C GLY A 306 -19.28 -1.16 12.06
N GLY A 307 -18.83 -0.58 10.95
CA GLY A 307 -19.50 0.54 10.29
C GLY A 307 -20.76 0.17 9.52
N SER A 308 -21.35 1.15 8.86
CA SER A 308 -22.57 1.03 8.04
C SER A 308 -22.28 1.33 6.58
N ALA A 309 -22.59 0.38 5.71
CA ALA A 309 -22.54 0.58 4.27
C ALA A 309 -23.85 1.14 3.71
N LEU A 310 -24.90 1.26 4.53
CA LEU A 310 -26.25 1.54 4.02
C LEU A 310 -26.31 2.83 3.16
N PRO A 311 -27.13 2.85 2.09
CA PRO A 311 -27.97 1.75 1.57
C PRO A 311 -27.21 0.78 0.65
N LEU A 312 -25.88 0.88 0.58
CA LEU A 312 -25.06 0.15 -0.38
C LEU A 312 -24.94 -1.33 0.00
N ARG A 313 -24.64 -2.16 -1.02
CA ARG A 313 -24.55 -3.62 -0.88
C ARG A 313 -23.18 -4.07 -0.37
N GLU A 314 -23.17 -5.05 0.53
CA GLU A 314 -21.96 -5.65 1.12
C GLU A 314 -21.03 -4.62 1.83
N GLY A 315 -19.75 -4.95 2.00
CA GLY A 315 -18.76 -4.19 2.76
C GLY A 315 -17.33 -4.54 2.37
N LYS A 316 -16.37 -4.26 3.28
CA LYS A 316 -14.93 -4.51 3.10
C LYS A 316 -14.66 -5.86 2.43
N GLY A 317 -13.72 -5.88 1.48
CA GLY A 317 -13.31 -7.10 0.79
C GLY A 317 -14.21 -7.54 -0.36
N THR A 318 -15.14 -6.69 -0.79
CA THR A 318 -16.01 -6.89 -1.95
C THR A 318 -15.97 -5.65 -2.85
N MET A 319 -16.22 -5.81 -4.14
CA MET A 319 -16.31 -4.68 -5.08
C MET A 319 -17.75 -4.27 -5.39
N PHE A 320 -18.70 -4.74 -4.59
CA PHE A 320 -20.02 -4.12 -4.47
C PHE A 320 -19.89 -2.71 -3.86
N GLU A 321 -20.91 -1.88 -4.03
CA GLU A 321 -20.86 -0.46 -3.68
C GLU A 321 -20.47 -0.25 -2.22
N GLY A 322 -20.98 -1.07 -1.30
CA GLY A 322 -20.70 -0.94 0.13
C GLY A 322 -19.26 -1.27 0.52
N GLY A 323 -18.49 -1.95 -0.34
CA GLY A 323 -17.08 -2.21 -0.13
C GLY A 323 -16.15 -1.14 -0.68
N CYS A 324 -16.52 -0.51 -1.80
CA CYS A 324 -15.62 0.34 -2.58
C CYS A 324 -16.04 1.81 -2.71
N ARG A 325 -17.31 2.16 -2.47
CA ARG A 325 -17.78 3.54 -2.39
C ARG A 325 -17.66 4.03 -0.94
N VAL A 326 -16.94 5.11 -0.73
CA VAL A 326 -16.59 5.64 0.60
C VAL A 326 -17.01 7.11 0.70
N PRO A 327 -17.26 7.65 1.90
CA PRO A 327 -17.60 9.06 2.01
C PRO A 327 -16.38 9.90 1.64
N CYS A 328 -16.60 11.02 0.94
CA CYS A 328 -15.55 12.01 0.70
C CYS A 328 -16.08 13.43 0.86
N ILE A 329 -15.33 14.25 1.61
CA ILE A 329 -15.61 15.66 1.81
C ILE A 329 -14.34 16.44 1.47
N MET A 330 -14.45 17.46 0.63
CA MET A 330 -13.35 18.36 0.30
C MET A 330 -13.74 19.81 0.60
N GLN A 331 -12.88 20.54 1.29
CA GLN A 331 -13.13 21.93 1.65
C GLN A 331 -11.89 22.78 1.36
N TRP A 332 -12.11 23.90 0.66
CA TRP A 332 -11.09 24.93 0.44
C TRP A 332 -11.79 26.29 0.29
N PRO A 333 -11.95 27.04 1.40
CA PRO A 333 -12.74 28.27 1.39
C PRO A 333 -12.20 29.31 0.41
N GLY A 334 -13.08 29.84 -0.44
CA GLY A 334 -12.72 30.78 -1.51
C GLY A 334 -12.35 30.13 -2.85
N HIS A 335 -12.22 28.79 -2.88
CA HIS A 335 -11.90 28.03 -4.09
C HIS A 335 -12.98 26.99 -4.40
N ILE A 336 -13.37 26.18 -3.42
CA ILE A 336 -14.45 25.20 -3.55
C ILE A 336 -15.79 25.87 -3.18
N PRO A 337 -16.81 25.82 -4.05
CA PRO A 337 -18.16 26.28 -3.72
C PRO A 337 -18.72 25.56 -2.48
N ALA A 338 -19.29 26.33 -1.55
CA ALA A 338 -19.78 25.80 -0.29
C ALA A 338 -21.14 25.09 -0.44
N GLY A 339 -21.28 23.94 0.23
CA GLY A 339 -22.54 23.22 0.37
C GLY A 339 -22.97 22.49 -0.91
N ILE A 340 -22.01 22.14 -1.78
CA ILE A 340 -22.28 21.44 -3.03
C ILE A 340 -22.19 19.93 -2.85
N GLU A 341 -23.11 19.23 -3.49
CA GLU A 341 -23.07 17.79 -3.67
C GLU A 341 -22.54 17.47 -5.06
N CYS A 342 -21.52 16.61 -5.13
CA CYS A 342 -20.93 16.15 -6.38
C CYS A 342 -21.32 14.69 -6.63
N HIS A 343 -22.01 14.47 -7.75
CA HIS A 343 -22.47 13.15 -8.18
C HIS A 343 -21.57 12.54 -9.27
N GLU A 344 -20.57 13.27 -9.74
CA GLU A 344 -19.63 12.79 -10.73
C GLU A 344 -18.67 11.77 -10.09
N THR A 345 -18.29 10.76 -10.87
CA THR A 345 -17.41 9.70 -10.36
C THR A 345 -16.02 10.25 -10.09
N ALA A 346 -15.52 10.03 -8.89
CA ALA A 346 -14.15 10.34 -8.48
C ALA A 346 -13.59 9.19 -7.63
N ALA A 347 -12.28 9.14 -7.45
CA ALA A 347 -11.65 8.09 -6.67
C ALA A 347 -10.40 8.55 -5.93
N THR A 348 -9.92 7.74 -4.98
CA THR A 348 -8.68 8.02 -4.25
C THR A 348 -7.47 8.18 -5.18
N ILE A 349 -7.42 7.46 -6.31
CA ILE A 349 -6.35 7.61 -7.31
C ILE A 349 -6.33 9.00 -7.97
N ASP A 350 -7.43 9.75 -7.93
CA ASP A 350 -7.52 11.10 -8.49
C ASP A 350 -6.89 12.18 -7.61
N ILE A 351 -6.61 11.85 -6.35
CA ILE A 351 -6.08 12.82 -5.38
C ILE A 351 -4.67 13.28 -5.78
N LEU A 352 -3.79 12.38 -6.23
CA LEU A 352 -2.43 12.77 -6.66
C LEU A 352 -2.43 13.77 -7.83
N PRO A 353 -3.05 13.47 -8.98
CA PRO A 353 -3.04 14.41 -10.10
C PRO A 353 -3.80 15.71 -9.81
N THR A 354 -4.81 15.68 -8.94
CA THR A 354 -5.52 16.88 -8.49
C THR A 354 -4.64 17.77 -7.62
N ILE A 355 -3.90 17.19 -6.66
CA ILE A 355 -2.92 17.93 -5.86
C ILE A 355 -1.81 18.49 -6.76
N ALA A 356 -1.38 17.74 -7.79
CA ALA A 356 -0.40 18.23 -8.74
C ALA A 356 -0.89 19.49 -9.46
N ALA A 357 -2.14 19.47 -9.95
CA ALA A 357 -2.78 20.63 -10.59
C ALA A 357 -2.91 21.82 -9.62
N VAL A 358 -3.42 21.57 -8.41
CA VAL A 358 -3.60 22.58 -7.35
C VAL A 358 -2.30 23.29 -6.97
N THR A 359 -1.18 22.56 -6.99
CA THR A 359 0.12 23.07 -6.53
C THR A 359 1.06 23.48 -7.66
N GLY A 360 0.65 23.27 -8.92
CA GLY A 360 1.49 23.44 -10.10
C GLY A 360 2.67 22.45 -10.17
N ALA A 361 2.62 21.35 -9.40
CA ALA A 361 3.65 20.32 -9.45
C ALA A 361 3.55 19.52 -10.76
N PRO A 362 4.68 19.11 -11.36
CA PRO A 362 4.63 18.19 -12.49
C PRO A 362 4.10 16.83 -12.05
N LEU A 363 3.31 16.19 -12.92
CA LEU A 363 2.90 14.81 -12.72
C LEU A 363 4.10 13.85 -12.69
N PRO A 364 3.95 12.66 -12.08
CA PRO A 364 4.96 11.60 -12.15
C PRO A 364 5.39 11.30 -13.59
N GLN A 365 6.66 10.95 -13.77
CA GLN A 365 7.18 10.54 -15.09
C GLN A 365 6.63 9.17 -15.52
N LYS A 366 6.41 8.27 -14.55
CA LYS A 366 5.75 6.99 -14.79
C LYS A 366 4.24 7.22 -15.01
N PRO A 367 3.59 6.43 -15.86
CA PRO A 367 2.14 6.51 -16.04
C PRO A 367 1.39 6.33 -14.71
N ILE A 368 0.37 7.16 -14.52
CA ILE A 368 -0.61 7.08 -13.43
C ILE A 368 -2.01 6.85 -14.01
N ASP A 369 -2.94 6.37 -13.18
CA ASP A 369 -4.32 6.02 -13.57
C ASP A 369 -5.36 7.04 -13.11
N GLY A 370 -4.99 7.90 -12.15
CA GLY A 370 -5.78 9.01 -11.67
C GLY A 370 -5.94 10.10 -12.73
N VAL A 371 -7.04 10.84 -12.63
CA VAL A 371 -7.32 12.03 -13.43
C VAL A 371 -7.44 13.26 -12.53
N ASN A 372 -7.15 14.44 -13.08
CA ASN A 372 -7.31 15.69 -12.36
C ASN A 372 -8.80 16.03 -12.18
N ILE A 373 -9.30 16.04 -10.95
CA ILE A 373 -10.68 16.39 -10.61
C ILE A 373 -10.85 17.85 -10.15
N LEU A 374 -9.82 18.70 -10.27
CA LEU A 374 -9.91 20.12 -9.93
C LEU A 374 -11.09 20.85 -10.63
N PRO A 375 -11.43 20.58 -11.90
CA PRO A 375 -12.63 21.15 -12.52
C PRO A 375 -13.93 20.88 -11.75
N LEU A 376 -14.07 19.69 -11.13
CA LEU A 376 -15.21 19.39 -10.26
C LEU A 376 -15.19 20.29 -9.02
N LEU A 377 -14.02 20.43 -8.40
CA LEU A 377 -13.82 21.22 -7.18
C LEU A 377 -14.06 22.73 -7.40
N GLU A 378 -13.75 23.23 -8.59
CA GLU A 378 -14.00 24.63 -9.00
C GLU A 378 -15.46 24.87 -9.42
N GLY A 379 -16.28 23.82 -9.47
CA GLY A 379 -17.69 23.91 -9.85
C GLY A 379 -17.90 24.15 -11.35
N GLU A 380 -16.95 23.72 -12.20
CA GLU A 380 -17.09 23.83 -13.64
C GLU A 380 -18.30 23.04 -14.15
N ALA A 381 -19.16 23.70 -14.93
CA ALA A 381 -20.36 23.08 -15.46
C ALA A 381 -20.02 21.94 -16.43
N ASN A 382 -20.63 20.77 -16.24
CA ASN A 382 -20.45 19.55 -17.05
C ASN A 382 -19.04 18.95 -17.00
N ALA A 383 -18.20 19.32 -16.02
CA ALA A 383 -16.92 18.66 -15.83
C ALA A 383 -17.12 17.17 -15.56
N LYS A 384 -16.45 16.33 -16.37
CA LYS A 384 -16.46 14.85 -16.26
C LYS A 384 -15.05 14.31 -16.48
N PRO A 385 -14.10 14.65 -15.59
CA PRO A 385 -12.70 14.28 -15.76
C PRO A 385 -12.50 12.76 -15.79
N ARG A 386 -13.34 12.00 -15.06
CA ARG A 386 -13.34 10.55 -15.02
C ARG A 386 -14.52 9.99 -15.79
N ASP A 387 -14.25 9.40 -16.95
CA ASP A 387 -15.26 8.76 -17.80
C ASP A 387 -15.68 7.38 -17.27
N HIS A 388 -14.72 6.57 -16.84
CA HIS A 388 -14.94 5.21 -16.33
C HIS A 388 -14.02 4.86 -15.16
N TYR A 389 -14.32 3.74 -14.50
CA TYR A 389 -13.54 3.21 -13.39
C TYR A 389 -13.51 1.68 -13.38
N PHE A 390 -12.34 1.11 -13.12
CA PHE A 390 -12.12 -0.33 -12.96
C PHE A 390 -12.09 -0.71 -11.49
N PHE A 391 -12.73 -1.84 -11.15
CA PHE A 391 -12.81 -2.33 -9.78
C PHE A 391 -12.07 -3.66 -9.67
N TYR A 392 -10.91 -3.64 -9.03
CA TYR A 392 -10.10 -4.82 -8.83
C TYR A 392 -10.24 -5.36 -7.41
N TYR A 393 -10.16 -6.68 -7.27
CA TYR A 393 -9.94 -7.32 -5.96
C TYR A 393 -9.22 -8.65 -6.11
N ASP A 394 -8.10 -8.80 -5.42
CA ASP A 394 -7.22 -9.98 -5.49
C ASP A 394 -6.70 -10.20 -6.92
N ARG A 395 -6.20 -9.13 -7.56
CA ARG A 395 -5.73 -9.10 -8.96
C ARG A 395 -6.77 -9.48 -10.02
N GLN A 396 -8.04 -9.57 -9.64
CA GLN A 396 -9.15 -9.91 -10.53
C GLN A 396 -9.92 -8.64 -10.87
N LEU A 397 -10.17 -8.41 -12.16
CA LEU A 397 -11.06 -7.32 -12.59
C LEU A 397 -12.50 -7.76 -12.29
N ARG A 398 -13.07 -7.24 -11.19
CA ARG A 398 -14.40 -7.65 -10.69
C ARG A 398 -15.51 -6.90 -11.39
N ALA A 399 -15.31 -5.60 -11.67
CA ALA A 399 -16.31 -4.78 -12.34
C ALA A 399 -15.69 -3.61 -13.13
N VAL A 400 -16.49 -3.02 -14.02
CA VAL A 400 -16.24 -1.73 -14.67
C VAL A 400 -17.47 -0.85 -14.49
N ARG A 401 -17.27 0.45 -14.23
CA ARG A 401 -18.34 1.45 -14.23
C ARG A 401 -18.07 2.52 -15.30
N ARG A 402 -19.11 2.92 -16.02
CA ARG A 402 -19.15 4.14 -16.84
C ARG A 402 -20.50 4.84 -16.62
N GLY A 403 -20.48 6.09 -16.16
CA GLY A 403 -21.71 6.81 -15.81
C GLY A 403 -22.52 6.08 -14.73
N GLU A 404 -23.81 5.83 -14.98
CA GLU A 404 -24.70 5.12 -14.07
C GLU A 404 -24.55 3.58 -14.12
N TRP A 405 -23.86 3.06 -15.14
CA TRP A 405 -23.81 1.62 -15.42
C TRP A 405 -22.58 0.97 -14.80
N LYS A 406 -22.79 -0.10 -14.03
CA LYS A 406 -21.73 -0.92 -13.45
C LYS A 406 -21.91 -2.39 -13.84
N LEU A 407 -20.93 -2.94 -14.57
CA LEU A 407 -20.91 -4.33 -15.01
C LEU A 407 -19.95 -5.15 -14.14
N PHE A 408 -20.44 -6.22 -13.53
CA PHE A 408 -19.62 -7.24 -12.89
C PHE A 408 -19.29 -8.38 -13.86
N PHE A 409 -18.09 -8.95 -13.73
CA PHE A 409 -17.67 -10.16 -14.42
C PHE A 409 -17.94 -11.41 -13.57
N PRO A 410 -18.09 -12.60 -14.17
CA PRO A 410 -18.26 -13.84 -13.40
C PRO A 410 -17.10 -14.11 -12.44
N HIS A 411 -17.38 -14.28 -11.15
CA HIS A 411 -16.39 -14.63 -10.14
C HIS A 411 -17.02 -15.08 -8.81
N THR A 412 -16.22 -15.67 -7.92
CA THR A 412 -16.62 -15.89 -6.52
C THR A 412 -16.17 -14.72 -5.66
N SER A 413 -17.08 -14.18 -4.85
CA SER A 413 -16.84 -13.13 -3.86
C SER A 413 -17.20 -13.63 -2.46
N ARG A 414 -16.59 -13.02 -1.44
CA ARG A 414 -17.17 -13.10 -0.08
C ARG A 414 -18.51 -12.38 -0.04
N SER A 415 -19.37 -12.75 0.90
CA SER A 415 -20.62 -12.03 1.20
C SER A 415 -20.86 -11.99 2.71
N TYR A 416 -21.45 -10.89 3.16
CA TYR A 416 -21.95 -10.66 4.50
C TYR A 416 -23.44 -11.03 4.62
N LEU A 417 -24.11 -11.35 3.50
CA LEU A 417 -25.50 -11.77 3.48
C LEU A 417 -25.63 -13.27 3.82
N GLY A 418 -26.76 -13.65 4.42
CA GLY A 418 -27.04 -15.03 4.79
C GLY A 418 -26.23 -15.57 5.97
N VAL A 419 -25.44 -14.72 6.64
CA VAL A 419 -24.67 -15.05 7.84
C VAL A 419 -24.99 -14.09 8.97
N LYS A 420 -24.86 -14.56 10.22
CA LYS A 420 -25.06 -13.71 11.40
C LYS A 420 -23.78 -12.90 11.64
N PRO A 421 -23.85 -11.55 11.68
CA PRO A 421 -22.69 -10.76 12.06
C PRO A 421 -22.26 -11.08 13.49
N GLY A 422 -21.00 -10.81 13.78
CA GLY A 422 -20.42 -10.91 15.10
C GLY A 422 -20.99 -9.86 16.05
N LYS A 423 -20.53 -9.92 17.30
CA LYS A 423 -20.97 -9.03 18.37
C LYS A 423 -19.86 -8.83 19.40
N ASP A 424 -19.91 -7.74 20.16
CA ASP A 424 -19.08 -7.51 21.34
C ASP A 424 -17.57 -7.56 20.99
N GLY A 425 -17.23 -7.00 19.82
CA GLY A 425 -15.86 -6.94 19.30
C GLY A 425 -15.33 -8.23 18.68
N GLN A 426 -16.16 -9.26 18.53
CA GLN A 426 -15.78 -10.50 17.85
C GLN A 426 -16.37 -10.57 16.43
N PRO A 427 -15.63 -11.08 15.44
CA PRO A 427 -16.12 -11.21 14.07
C PRO A 427 -17.12 -12.38 13.92
N GLY A 428 -18.10 -12.19 13.06
CA GLY A 428 -18.93 -13.26 12.49
C GLY A 428 -18.29 -13.89 11.24
N PRO A 429 -18.84 -15.01 10.74
CA PRO A 429 -18.37 -15.66 9.54
C PRO A 429 -18.70 -14.86 8.27
N TYR A 430 -18.12 -15.28 7.15
CA TYR A 430 -18.53 -14.85 5.80
C TYR A 430 -19.23 -15.99 5.09
N ALA A 431 -20.19 -15.65 4.23
CA ALA A 431 -20.65 -16.52 3.15
C ALA A 431 -19.76 -16.33 1.91
N GLN A 432 -19.98 -17.19 0.91
CA GLN A 432 -19.49 -16.99 -0.45
C GLN A 432 -20.67 -16.83 -1.39
N VAL A 433 -20.51 -15.98 -2.40
CA VAL A 433 -21.48 -15.76 -3.47
C VAL A 433 -20.79 -15.89 -4.83
N ASN A 434 -21.45 -16.53 -5.78
CA ASN A 434 -21.02 -16.54 -7.17
C ASN A 434 -21.74 -15.40 -7.89
N VAL A 435 -20.97 -14.43 -8.35
CA VAL A 435 -21.44 -13.30 -9.14
C VAL A 435 -21.39 -13.73 -10.61
N GLY A 436 -22.47 -13.49 -11.35
CA GLY A 436 -22.54 -13.74 -12.79
C GLY A 436 -21.98 -12.58 -13.60
N LEU A 437 -22.29 -12.57 -14.90
CA LEU A 437 -22.18 -11.35 -15.71
C LEU A 437 -23.43 -10.50 -15.38
N GLU A 438 -23.26 -9.48 -14.55
CA GLU A 438 -24.37 -8.72 -13.96
C GLU A 438 -24.19 -7.23 -14.22
N LEU A 439 -25.23 -6.57 -14.74
CA LEU A 439 -25.23 -5.13 -14.98
C LEU A 439 -26.20 -4.45 -14.02
N TYR A 440 -25.76 -3.39 -13.36
CA TYR A 440 -26.56 -2.60 -12.44
C TYR A 440 -26.65 -1.14 -12.90
N ASP A 441 -27.84 -0.56 -12.76
CA ASP A 441 -28.14 0.86 -12.95
C ASP A 441 -28.06 1.56 -11.59
N LEU A 442 -26.91 2.15 -11.27
CA LEU A 442 -26.67 2.75 -9.96
C LEU A 442 -27.49 4.01 -9.70
N LYS A 443 -28.09 4.61 -10.74
CA LYS A 443 -29.00 5.76 -10.57
C LYS A 443 -30.33 5.34 -9.96
N ASN A 444 -30.82 4.15 -10.33
CA ASN A 444 -32.11 3.64 -9.88
C ASN A 444 -32.00 2.46 -8.88
N ASP A 445 -30.82 1.87 -8.72
CA ASP A 445 -30.54 0.72 -7.87
C ASP A 445 -29.13 0.80 -7.25
N LEU A 446 -28.97 1.73 -6.30
CA LEU A 446 -27.71 1.94 -5.58
C LEU A 446 -27.29 0.72 -4.73
N SER A 447 -28.24 -0.16 -4.42
CA SER A 447 -28.05 -1.37 -3.62
C SER A 447 -27.70 -2.60 -4.46
N GLU A 448 -27.49 -2.45 -5.79
CA GLU A 448 -27.10 -3.53 -6.71
C GLU A 448 -27.96 -4.79 -6.52
N THR A 449 -29.28 -4.62 -6.48
CA THR A 449 -30.24 -5.69 -6.20
C THR A 449 -30.87 -6.29 -7.46
N ARG A 450 -30.80 -5.57 -8.58
CA ARG A 450 -31.47 -5.93 -9.83
C ARG A 450 -30.51 -5.95 -11.00
N ASN A 451 -30.07 -7.15 -11.38
CA ASN A 451 -29.35 -7.36 -12.62
C ASN A 451 -30.24 -7.04 -13.84
N VAL A 452 -29.79 -6.14 -14.70
CA VAL A 452 -30.47 -5.72 -15.94
C VAL A 452 -29.67 -6.04 -17.21
N ALA A 453 -28.64 -6.88 -17.14
CA ALA A 453 -27.74 -7.19 -18.27
C ALA A 453 -28.49 -7.68 -19.51
N GLU A 454 -29.48 -8.57 -19.35
CA GLU A 454 -30.28 -9.10 -20.46
C GLU A 454 -31.10 -8.03 -21.19
N ARG A 455 -31.41 -6.91 -20.51
CA ARG A 455 -32.21 -5.81 -21.06
C ARG A 455 -31.37 -4.73 -21.74
N HIS A 456 -30.06 -4.73 -21.52
CA HIS A 456 -29.11 -3.73 -22.02
C HIS A 456 -27.84 -4.38 -22.60
N PRO A 457 -27.95 -5.31 -23.56
CA PRO A 457 -26.80 -6.03 -24.13
C PRO A 457 -25.77 -5.10 -24.79
N GLU A 458 -26.19 -3.95 -25.31
CA GLU A 458 -25.33 -2.92 -25.88
C GLU A 458 -24.39 -2.31 -24.83
N ILE A 459 -24.90 -2.04 -23.63
CA ILE A 459 -24.12 -1.47 -22.52
C ILE A 459 -23.15 -2.52 -21.96
N VAL A 460 -23.61 -3.78 -21.85
CA VAL A 460 -22.74 -4.90 -21.47
C VAL A 460 -21.55 -4.99 -22.43
N THR A 461 -21.81 -4.93 -23.74
CA THR A 461 -20.77 -5.01 -24.77
C THR A 461 -19.78 -3.86 -24.67
N GLU A 462 -20.26 -2.62 -24.47
CA GLU A 462 -19.42 -1.43 -24.29
C GLU A 462 -18.50 -1.56 -23.06
N LEU A 463 -19.06 -1.94 -21.91
CA LEU A 463 -18.28 -2.09 -20.68
C LEU A 463 -17.30 -3.26 -20.74
N GLN A 464 -17.62 -4.32 -21.48
CA GLN A 464 -16.68 -5.41 -21.78
C GLN A 464 -15.50 -4.92 -22.64
N GLN A 465 -15.73 -4.05 -23.62
CA GLN A 465 -14.65 -3.47 -24.42
C GLN A 465 -13.73 -2.58 -23.58
N LEU A 466 -14.29 -1.77 -22.67
CA LEU A 466 -13.49 -1.02 -21.70
C LEU A 466 -12.68 -1.94 -20.78
N ALA A 467 -13.26 -3.07 -20.36
CA ALA A 467 -12.55 -4.04 -19.53
C ALA A 467 -11.32 -4.65 -20.23
N GLU A 468 -11.34 -4.79 -21.56
CA GLU A 468 -10.18 -5.28 -22.30
C GLU A 468 -8.98 -4.32 -22.18
N THR A 469 -9.20 -3.00 -22.09
CA THR A 469 -8.09 -2.05 -21.91
C THR A 469 -7.44 -2.21 -20.54
N ALA A 470 -8.23 -2.42 -19.49
CA ALA A 470 -7.70 -2.73 -18.16
C ALA A 470 -6.98 -4.08 -18.12
N ARG A 471 -7.53 -5.11 -18.77
CA ARG A 471 -6.91 -6.45 -18.84
C ARG A 471 -5.55 -6.44 -19.54
N GLU A 472 -5.41 -5.65 -20.60
CA GLU A 472 -4.13 -5.51 -21.30
C GLU A 472 -3.10 -4.75 -20.47
N GLU A 473 -3.52 -3.70 -19.78
CA GLU A 473 -2.63 -2.79 -19.08
C GLU A 473 -2.27 -3.29 -17.67
N LEU A 474 -3.28 -3.67 -16.89
CA LEU A 474 -3.18 -4.03 -15.47
C LEU A 474 -3.23 -5.55 -15.22
N GLY A 475 -3.65 -6.33 -16.22
CA GLY A 475 -3.83 -7.77 -16.09
C GLY A 475 -5.18 -8.14 -15.47
N ASP A 476 -5.46 -9.44 -15.39
CA ASP A 476 -6.67 -9.97 -14.79
C ASP A 476 -6.53 -11.46 -14.46
N ALA A 477 -6.48 -11.78 -13.17
CA ALA A 477 -6.35 -13.15 -12.70
C ALA A 477 -7.56 -14.03 -13.02
N LEU A 478 -8.76 -13.47 -13.30
CA LEU A 478 -9.92 -14.27 -13.76
C LEU A 478 -9.69 -14.88 -15.14
N THR A 479 -8.89 -14.22 -15.97
CA THR A 479 -8.60 -14.64 -17.35
C THR A 479 -7.17 -15.12 -17.54
N GLY A 480 -6.37 -15.16 -16.47
CA GLY A 480 -4.95 -15.53 -16.51
C GLY A 480 -4.05 -14.52 -17.25
N ARG A 481 -4.56 -13.32 -17.54
CA ARG A 481 -3.82 -12.29 -18.28
C ARG A 481 -2.84 -11.54 -17.37
N LYS A 482 -1.65 -11.28 -17.90
CA LYS A 482 -0.63 -10.43 -17.28
C LYS A 482 -0.66 -9.04 -17.91
N GLY A 483 -0.70 -7.99 -17.08
CA GLY A 483 -0.72 -6.61 -17.55
C GLY A 483 0.65 -6.13 -18.02
N LYS A 484 0.68 -5.35 -19.09
CA LYS A 484 1.92 -4.78 -19.66
C LYS A 484 2.47 -3.61 -18.83
N GLY A 485 1.60 -2.89 -18.13
CA GLY A 485 1.93 -1.71 -17.32
C GLY A 485 2.16 -2.01 -15.83
N VAL A 486 2.18 -3.29 -15.44
CA VAL A 486 2.40 -3.72 -14.06
C VAL A 486 3.87 -3.56 -13.68
N GLN A 487 4.10 -2.83 -12.59
CA GLN A 487 5.40 -2.59 -12.00
C GLN A 487 5.65 -3.54 -10.84
N LEU A 488 6.92 -3.82 -10.53
CA LEU A 488 7.27 -4.70 -9.42
C LEU A 488 7.14 -3.97 -8.06
N PRO A 489 6.69 -4.67 -7.01
CA PRO A 489 6.71 -4.09 -5.67
C PRO A 489 8.15 -3.90 -5.20
N GLY A 490 8.35 -3.04 -4.22
CA GLY A 490 9.62 -2.98 -3.50
C GLY A 490 9.85 -4.30 -2.79
N ARG A 491 11.04 -4.86 -2.94
CA ARG A 491 11.47 -6.07 -2.21
C ARG A 491 12.59 -5.70 -1.26
N ARG A 492 12.51 -6.23 -0.04
CA ARG A 492 13.45 -5.86 1.01
C ARG A 492 14.88 -6.07 0.51
N SER A 493 15.68 -5.02 0.64
CA SER A 493 17.09 -5.04 0.29
C SER A 493 17.77 -6.19 1.02
N TRP A 494 18.40 -7.02 0.21
CA TRP A 494 18.85 -8.33 0.61
C TRP A 494 20.37 -8.28 0.77
N SER A 495 20.93 -8.87 1.82
CA SER A 495 22.38 -8.83 2.05
C SER A 495 23.17 -9.64 1.02
N ARG A 496 22.51 -10.50 0.24
CA ARG A 496 23.12 -11.17 -0.92
C ARG A 496 22.81 -10.37 -2.19
N PRO A 497 23.82 -10.07 -3.03
CA PRO A 497 23.60 -9.38 -4.29
C PRO A 497 22.71 -10.21 -5.20
N GLU A 498 21.72 -9.59 -5.81
CA GLU A 498 20.76 -10.25 -6.69
C GLU A 498 21.44 -10.93 -7.89
N ARG A 499 22.48 -10.30 -8.44
CA ARG A 499 23.31 -10.86 -9.50
C ARG A 499 24.68 -11.23 -8.97
N VAL A 500 25.18 -12.39 -9.39
CA VAL A 500 26.53 -12.85 -9.08
C VAL A 500 27.21 -13.35 -10.34
N SER A 501 28.48 -12.96 -10.52
CA SER A 501 29.32 -13.46 -11.61
C SER A 501 30.17 -14.62 -11.11
N HIS A 502 30.22 -15.72 -11.86
CA HIS A 502 30.96 -16.94 -11.54
C HIS A 502 31.12 -17.82 -12.80
N LEU A 503 31.98 -18.84 -12.72
CA LEU A 503 32.36 -19.70 -13.86
C LEU A 503 31.23 -20.59 -14.38
N ALA A 504 30.23 -20.89 -13.54
CA ALA A 504 29.09 -21.71 -13.91
C ALA A 504 27.94 -20.91 -14.54
N ALA A 505 27.98 -19.57 -14.55
CA ALA A 505 26.91 -18.76 -15.14
C ALA A 505 26.76 -19.06 -16.65
N GLY A 506 25.58 -19.50 -17.08
CA GLY A 506 25.26 -19.94 -18.43
C GLY A 506 25.81 -21.33 -18.79
N ALA A 507 26.33 -22.10 -17.83
CA ALA A 507 26.83 -23.45 -18.06
C ALA A 507 25.69 -24.46 -18.29
N THR A 508 26.01 -25.60 -18.91
CA THR A 508 25.04 -26.69 -19.05
C THR A 508 24.91 -27.43 -17.72
N ILE A 509 23.67 -27.62 -17.25
CA ILE A 509 23.34 -28.34 -16.02
C ILE A 509 22.47 -29.56 -16.33
N THR A 510 22.73 -30.66 -15.61
CA THR A 510 21.91 -31.88 -15.63
C THR A 510 21.61 -32.34 -14.22
N PHE A 511 20.47 -33.01 -14.03
CA PHE A 511 20.03 -33.47 -12.72
C PHE A 511 19.90 -34.99 -12.69
N GLU A 512 20.40 -35.64 -11.63
CA GLU A 512 20.14 -37.07 -11.40
C GLU A 512 18.71 -37.29 -10.89
N HIS A 513 18.17 -36.35 -10.11
CA HIS A 513 16.75 -36.29 -9.73
C HIS A 513 16.08 -35.10 -10.38
N ALA A 514 14.99 -35.34 -11.10
CA ALA A 514 14.25 -34.27 -11.78
C ALA A 514 13.72 -33.24 -10.75
N PRO A 515 13.92 -31.94 -10.99
CA PRO A 515 13.28 -30.92 -10.17
C PRO A 515 11.76 -31.00 -10.23
N SER A 516 11.09 -30.49 -9.21
CA SER A 516 9.64 -30.49 -9.14
C SER A 516 9.04 -29.59 -10.23
N ALA A 517 8.10 -30.12 -11.01
CA ALA A 517 7.33 -29.34 -11.98
C ALA A 517 6.50 -28.21 -11.35
N ARG A 518 6.26 -28.24 -10.03
CA ARG A 518 5.57 -27.17 -9.30
C ARG A 518 6.45 -25.93 -9.07
N TYR A 519 7.75 -26.14 -8.93
CA TYR A 519 8.75 -25.09 -8.70
C TYR A 519 9.96 -25.34 -9.60
N PRO A 520 9.78 -25.19 -10.93
CA PRO A 520 10.80 -25.50 -11.91
C PRO A 520 11.88 -24.42 -12.01
N GLY A 521 11.72 -23.27 -11.32
CA GLY A 521 12.55 -22.09 -11.55
C GLY A 521 12.37 -21.50 -12.96
N THR A 522 13.25 -20.58 -13.33
CA THR A 522 13.70 -20.37 -14.72
C THR A 522 14.45 -21.63 -15.18
N ASN A 523 14.38 -22.00 -16.46
CA ASN A 523 15.00 -23.24 -16.98
C ASN A 523 16.49 -23.43 -16.61
N ASP A 524 17.18 -22.35 -16.21
CA ASP A 524 18.59 -22.30 -15.84
C ASP A 524 18.85 -21.81 -14.39
N THR A 525 17.86 -21.85 -13.48
CA THR A 525 17.86 -21.21 -12.13
C THR A 525 19.08 -21.47 -11.23
N LEU A 526 19.83 -22.56 -11.43
CA LEU A 526 21.01 -22.85 -10.62
C LEU A 526 22.32 -22.36 -11.25
N VAL A 527 22.25 -21.76 -12.44
CA VAL A 527 23.40 -21.32 -13.24
C VAL A 527 23.09 -20.07 -14.07
N ASP A 528 22.06 -19.27 -13.72
CA ASP A 528 21.65 -18.10 -14.52
C ASP A 528 22.27 -16.77 -14.03
N GLY A 529 23.07 -16.84 -12.96
CA GLY A 529 23.70 -15.71 -12.29
C GLY A 529 22.73 -14.92 -11.42
N LEU A 530 21.52 -15.43 -11.14
CA LEU A 530 20.48 -14.79 -10.33
C LEU A 530 20.27 -15.53 -9.01
N ARG A 531 20.33 -14.78 -7.90
CA ARG A 531 20.03 -15.32 -6.57
C ARG A 531 18.55 -15.17 -6.22
N GLY A 532 18.02 -16.19 -5.56
CA GLY A 532 16.66 -16.24 -5.04
C GLY A 532 16.47 -15.39 -3.79
N SER A 533 15.27 -14.82 -3.64
CA SER A 533 14.87 -14.07 -2.45
C SER A 533 14.25 -14.97 -1.38
N ARG A 534 13.82 -14.45 -0.23
CA ARG A 534 13.06 -15.24 0.76
C ARG A 534 11.68 -15.70 0.26
N ASP A 535 11.21 -15.13 -0.85
CA ASP A 535 9.97 -15.51 -1.51
C ASP A 535 10.24 -16.65 -2.50
N PHE A 536 9.88 -17.87 -2.11
CA PHE A 536 10.07 -19.07 -2.95
C PHE A 536 9.24 -19.08 -4.24
N THR A 537 8.34 -18.12 -4.41
CA THR A 537 7.49 -17.99 -5.60
C THR A 537 8.02 -16.99 -6.62
N ASP A 538 9.19 -16.39 -6.37
CA ASP A 538 9.81 -15.40 -7.26
C ASP A 538 10.37 -15.99 -8.58
N GLY A 539 10.31 -17.30 -8.74
CA GLY A 539 10.78 -18.03 -9.92
C GLY A 539 12.29 -18.26 -9.97
N ARG A 540 13.03 -17.93 -8.89
CA ARG A 540 14.50 -18.07 -8.79
C ARG A 540 14.91 -19.24 -7.90
N TRP A 541 13.97 -20.12 -7.61
CA TRP A 541 14.20 -21.29 -6.78
C TRP A 541 13.87 -22.56 -7.54
N GLN A 542 14.78 -23.53 -7.43
CA GLN A 542 14.57 -24.88 -7.89
C GLN A 542 14.13 -25.75 -6.70
N GLY A 543 12.91 -26.30 -6.76
CA GLY A 543 12.34 -27.10 -5.67
C GLY A 543 12.44 -28.62 -5.85
N PHE A 544 12.75 -29.34 -4.78
CA PHE A 544 12.80 -30.81 -4.71
C PHE A 544 11.93 -31.32 -3.54
N GLU A 545 10.99 -32.23 -3.81
CA GLU A 545 9.97 -32.69 -2.84
C GLU A 545 10.30 -34.09 -2.31
N GLY A 546 10.96 -34.14 -1.14
CA GLY A 546 11.43 -35.37 -0.50
C GLY A 546 12.68 -35.99 -1.12
N ASP A 547 13.14 -35.48 -2.27
CA ASP A 547 14.34 -35.94 -2.97
C ASP A 547 15.53 -35.00 -2.73
N ASP A 548 16.74 -35.54 -2.85
CA ASP A 548 18.01 -34.79 -2.82
C ASP A 548 18.15 -33.95 -4.10
N LEU A 549 18.77 -32.77 -3.99
CA LEU A 549 19.35 -32.09 -5.15
C LEU A 549 20.63 -32.83 -5.53
N VAL A 550 20.74 -33.28 -6.79
CA VAL A 550 21.99 -33.78 -7.36
C VAL A 550 22.16 -33.18 -8.76
N ALA A 551 22.99 -32.15 -8.86
CA ALA A 551 23.24 -31.40 -10.09
C ALA A 551 24.67 -31.60 -10.58
N VAL A 552 24.84 -31.81 -11.89
CA VAL A 552 26.13 -31.87 -12.58
C VAL A 552 26.21 -30.72 -13.57
N ILE A 553 27.24 -29.88 -13.41
CA ILE A 553 27.49 -28.68 -14.21
C ILE A 553 28.70 -28.93 -15.12
N ASP A 554 28.56 -28.68 -16.41
CA ASP A 554 29.67 -28.70 -17.39
C ASP A 554 30.15 -27.27 -17.67
N LEU A 555 31.35 -26.92 -17.19
CA LEU A 555 31.99 -25.62 -17.41
C LEU A 555 32.55 -25.45 -18.84
N GLY A 556 32.42 -26.47 -19.69
CA GLY A 556 32.87 -26.49 -21.09
C GLY A 556 34.37 -26.72 -21.28
N LYS A 557 35.18 -26.42 -20.26
CA LYS A 557 36.65 -26.59 -20.27
C LYS A 557 37.17 -26.87 -18.86
N VAL A 558 38.38 -27.45 -18.79
CA VAL A 558 39.07 -27.64 -17.50
C VAL A 558 39.58 -26.28 -17.01
N VAL A 559 39.13 -25.88 -15.82
CA VAL A 559 39.52 -24.64 -15.13
C VAL A 559 39.85 -24.94 -13.67
N PRO A 560 40.74 -24.15 -13.03
CA PRO A 560 40.98 -24.28 -11.59
C PRO A 560 39.74 -23.84 -10.81
N ILE A 561 39.26 -24.69 -9.89
CA ILE A 561 38.12 -24.38 -9.02
C ILE A 561 38.63 -24.05 -7.62
N GLN A 562 38.38 -22.82 -7.18
CA GLN A 562 38.79 -22.27 -5.90
C GLN A 562 37.71 -22.41 -4.84
N ASP A 563 36.45 -22.23 -5.19
CA ASP A 563 35.34 -22.50 -4.28
C ASP A 563 34.08 -22.83 -5.04
N VAL A 564 33.23 -23.61 -4.37
CA VAL A 564 31.87 -23.87 -4.83
C VAL A 564 30.92 -23.52 -3.70
N ALA A 565 29.88 -22.75 -4.01
CA ALA A 565 28.80 -22.44 -3.10
C ALA A 565 27.44 -22.73 -3.74
N CYS A 566 26.45 -23.09 -2.93
CA CYS A 566 25.07 -23.23 -3.36
C CYS A 566 24.19 -22.58 -2.29
N GLY A 567 23.19 -21.81 -2.71
CA GLY A 567 22.29 -21.16 -1.77
C GLY A 567 21.00 -21.95 -1.58
N PHE A 568 20.46 -21.89 -0.36
CA PHE A 568 19.27 -22.64 0.03
C PHE A 568 18.31 -21.77 0.82
N LEU A 569 17.02 -21.97 0.61
CA LEU A 569 15.96 -21.35 1.40
C LEU A 569 15.50 -22.30 2.52
N GLN A 570 15.29 -21.73 3.70
CA GLN A 570 14.49 -22.32 4.76
C GLN A 570 13.23 -21.46 4.97
N ASN A 571 12.07 -22.11 4.97
CA ASN A 571 10.80 -21.55 5.39
C ASN A 571 9.95 -22.69 5.95
N GLN A 572 10.14 -22.99 7.24
CA GLN A 572 9.52 -24.16 7.85
C GLN A 572 8.00 -24.08 7.84
N THR A 573 7.42 -22.88 7.95
CA THR A 573 5.95 -22.71 7.82
C THR A 573 5.39 -23.15 6.46
N SER A 574 6.26 -23.25 5.45
CA SER A 574 5.96 -23.76 4.10
C SER A 574 6.61 -25.13 3.83
N TRP A 575 6.99 -25.87 4.87
CA TRP A 575 7.64 -27.19 4.79
C TRP A 575 9.00 -27.18 4.05
N ILE A 576 9.65 -26.01 3.93
CA ILE A 576 10.95 -25.84 3.26
C ILE A 576 12.07 -25.85 4.32
N PHE A 577 13.03 -26.74 4.17
CA PHE A 577 14.12 -26.94 5.12
C PHE A 577 15.49 -26.77 4.44
N PHE A 578 16.48 -26.33 5.20
CA PHE A 578 17.88 -26.43 4.78
C PHE A 578 18.27 -27.90 4.56
N PRO A 579 19.23 -28.17 3.66
CA PRO A 579 19.77 -29.53 3.51
C PRO A 579 20.46 -29.98 4.80
N THR A 580 20.51 -31.28 5.03
CA THR A 580 21.26 -31.85 6.17
C THR A 580 22.76 -31.94 5.89
N ALA A 581 23.15 -32.00 4.62
CA ALA A 581 24.53 -31.87 4.19
C ALA A 581 24.61 -31.38 2.74
N VAL A 582 25.72 -30.78 2.38
CA VAL A 582 26.08 -30.46 1.00
C VAL A 582 27.41 -31.15 0.69
N GLU A 583 27.51 -31.77 -0.48
CA GLU A 583 28.68 -32.50 -0.98
C GLU A 583 29.08 -31.90 -2.34
N ILE A 584 30.37 -31.59 -2.50
CA ILE A 584 30.93 -31.09 -3.76
C ILE A 584 31.90 -32.14 -4.29
N ALA A 585 31.69 -32.58 -5.52
CA ALA A 585 32.60 -33.49 -6.22
C ALA A 585 33.04 -32.90 -7.56
N LEU A 586 34.28 -33.17 -7.95
CA LEU A 586 34.89 -32.62 -9.16
C LEU A 586 35.24 -33.73 -10.16
N SER A 587 35.17 -33.41 -11.45
CA SER A 587 35.57 -34.33 -12.51
C SER A 587 36.19 -33.59 -13.71
N ARG A 588 37.09 -34.27 -14.42
CA ARG A 588 37.65 -33.80 -15.70
C ARG A 588 36.94 -34.39 -16.92
N ASP A 589 36.36 -35.58 -16.77
CA ASP A 589 35.81 -36.38 -17.87
C ASP A 589 34.29 -36.51 -17.84
N GLY A 590 33.65 -36.06 -16.75
CA GLY A 590 32.19 -36.13 -16.55
C GLY A 590 31.69 -37.53 -16.22
N ARG A 591 32.60 -38.49 -15.99
CA ARG A 591 32.29 -39.89 -15.67
C ARG A 591 32.75 -40.27 -14.28
N THR A 592 33.96 -39.85 -13.90
CA THR A 592 34.57 -40.15 -12.61
C THR A 592 34.58 -38.89 -11.75
N PHE A 593 33.82 -38.88 -10.66
CA PHE A 593 33.73 -37.76 -9.73
C PHE A 593 34.44 -38.07 -8.43
N GLU A 594 35.40 -37.23 -8.05
CA GLU A 594 36.10 -37.30 -6.77
C GLU A 594 35.44 -36.32 -5.78
N LEU A 595 35.08 -36.80 -4.59
CA LEU A 595 34.55 -35.92 -3.54
C LEU A 595 35.63 -34.93 -3.12
N ALA A 596 35.38 -33.65 -3.32
CA ALA A 596 36.29 -32.58 -2.97
C ALA A 596 36.09 -32.14 -1.52
N ASP A 597 34.84 -31.97 -1.08
CA ASP A 597 34.50 -31.60 0.29
C ASP A 597 33.03 -31.93 0.64
N ARG A 598 32.72 -31.98 1.94
CA ARG A 598 31.38 -32.18 2.49
C ARG A 598 31.15 -31.31 3.72
N LEU A 599 30.07 -30.54 3.71
CA LEU A 599 29.60 -29.75 4.84
C LEU A 599 28.36 -30.40 5.46
N GLN A 600 28.41 -30.68 6.77
CA GLN A 600 27.24 -31.13 7.53
C GLN A 600 26.50 -29.93 8.14
N ILE A 601 25.19 -29.90 8.00
CA ILE A 601 24.33 -28.80 8.44
C ILE A 601 23.33 -29.34 9.48
N LYS A 602 23.12 -28.58 10.55
CA LYS A 602 22.13 -28.91 11.57
C LYS A 602 20.82 -28.22 11.26
N THR A 603 19.75 -28.99 11.17
CA THR A 603 18.39 -28.47 11.04
C THR A 603 17.85 -28.14 12.43
N GLU A 604 17.68 -26.85 12.73
CA GLU A 604 17.08 -26.36 13.98
C GLU A 604 15.65 -25.87 13.70
N ALA A 605 14.78 -25.87 14.72
CA ALA A 605 13.44 -25.33 14.59
C ALA A 605 13.49 -23.80 14.53
N ASP A 606 13.13 -23.23 13.38
CA ASP A 606 13.18 -21.80 13.13
C ASP A 606 12.06 -21.41 12.17
N LEU A 607 11.15 -20.58 12.66
CA LEU A 607 9.96 -20.15 11.91
C LEU A 607 10.23 -18.93 11.04
N GLU A 608 11.38 -18.26 11.21
CA GLU A 608 11.76 -17.14 10.35
C GLU A 608 12.32 -17.66 9.02
N PRO A 609 11.80 -17.18 7.87
CA PRO A 609 12.38 -17.51 6.58
C PRO A 609 13.83 -17.02 6.50
N ARG A 610 14.75 -17.93 6.13
CA ARG A 610 16.18 -17.67 6.03
C ARG A 610 16.71 -18.20 4.73
N VAL A 611 17.77 -17.58 4.24
CA VAL A 611 18.49 -18.09 3.08
C VAL A 611 19.97 -17.99 3.36
N GLU A 612 20.70 -19.04 3.02
CA GLU A 612 22.11 -19.17 3.31
C GLU A 612 22.87 -19.74 2.12
N ASP A 613 24.09 -19.24 1.91
CA ASP A 613 25.07 -19.85 1.01
C ASP A 613 25.90 -20.85 1.81
N TYR A 614 25.89 -22.13 1.41
CA TYR A 614 26.84 -23.11 1.90
C TYR A 614 28.01 -23.18 0.92
N SER A 615 29.15 -22.60 1.31
CA SER A 615 30.37 -22.52 0.52
C SER A 615 31.45 -23.46 1.04
N MET A 616 32.16 -24.11 0.12
CA MET A 616 33.33 -24.94 0.39
C MET A 616 34.53 -24.42 -0.38
N GLN A 617 35.62 -24.15 0.34
CA GLN A 617 36.87 -23.67 -0.22
C GLN A 617 37.69 -24.84 -0.74
N LEU A 618 38.00 -24.82 -2.02
CA LEU A 618 38.73 -25.85 -2.76
C LEU A 618 40.15 -25.38 -3.06
N LYS A 619 41.10 -26.32 -3.13
CA LYS A 619 42.54 -26.03 -3.29
C LYS A 619 42.91 -25.69 -4.74
N SER A 620 42.12 -24.87 -5.43
CA SER A 620 42.33 -24.52 -6.84
C SER A 620 42.44 -25.77 -7.74
N THR A 621 41.53 -26.72 -7.52
CA THR A 621 41.59 -28.06 -8.14
C THR A 621 41.10 -27.97 -9.59
N PRO A 622 41.90 -28.38 -10.61
CA PRO A 622 41.47 -28.24 -11.99
C PRO A 622 40.42 -29.30 -12.37
N ALA A 623 39.24 -28.83 -12.78
CA ALA A 623 38.10 -29.65 -13.15
C ALA A 623 37.32 -29.02 -14.31
N ARG A 624 36.56 -29.83 -15.05
CA ARG A 624 35.58 -29.35 -16.05
C ARG A 624 34.15 -29.47 -15.54
N TYR A 625 33.89 -30.51 -14.74
CA TYR A 625 32.58 -30.81 -14.21
C TYR A 625 32.55 -30.62 -12.69
N VAL A 626 31.50 -30.00 -12.21
CA VAL A 626 31.21 -29.83 -10.78
C VAL A 626 29.90 -30.54 -10.48
N ARG A 627 29.90 -31.48 -9.54
CA ARG A 627 28.69 -32.11 -9.01
C ARG A 627 28.40 -31.57 -7.62
N VAL A 628 27.20 -31.03 -7.45
CA VAL A 628 26.66 -30.56 -6.17
C VAL A 628 25.55 -31.50 -5.74
N ARG A 629 25.71 -32.10 -4.56
CA ARG A 629 24.67 -32.92 -3.93
C ARG A 629 24.26 -32.30 -2.62
N ALA A 630 22.99 -31.98 -2.45
CA ALA A 630 22.44 -31.47 -1.20
C ALA A 630 21.37 -32.43 -0.68
N ILE A 631 21.60 -32.93 0.54
CA ILE A 631 20.82 -34.02 1.14
C ILE A 631 19.57 -33.45 1.79
N ASN A 632 18.40 -33.83 1.29
CA ASN A 632 17.12 -33.40 1.83
C ASN A 632 16.88 -34.03 3.21
N VAL A 633 16.10 -33.37 4.08
CA VAL A 633 15.59 -34.00 5.31
C VAL A 633 14.60 -35.14 5.00
N GLY A 634 14.09 -35.20 3.76
CA GLY A 634 13.22 -36.24 3.22
C GLY A 634 11.78 -36.08 3.66
N THR A 635 11.56 -36.18 4.98
CA THR A 635 10.25 -35.96 5.62
C THR A 635 10.34 -34.88 6.69
N CYS A 636 9.26 -34.12 6.87
CA CYS A 636 9.21 -33.11 7.90
C CYS A 636 9.42 -33.72 9.31
N PRO A 637 10.28 -33.12 10.15
CA PRO A 637 10.67 -33.67 11.43
C PRO A 637 9.51 -33.73 12.44
N GLN A 638 9.63 -34.57 13.47
CA GLN A 638 8.69 -34.60 14.58
C GLN A 638 8.61 -33.23 15.27
N GLY A 639 7.39 -32.81 15.63
CA GLY A 639 7.11 -31.49 16.20
C GLY A 639 6.77 -30.41 15.16
N HIS A 640 6.98 -30.67 13.86
CA HIS A 640 6.51 -29.80 12.78
C HIS A 640 5.02 -30.04 12.44
N LEU A 641 4.31 -29.01 11.96
CA LEU A 641 2.89 -29.13 11.58
C LEU A 641 2.63 -30.16 10.47
N GLY A 642 3.64 -30.41 9.62
CA GLY A 642 3.60 -31.42 8.57
C GLY A 642 4.34 -32.71 8.87
N ALA A 643 4.61 -33.03 10.15
CA ALA A 643 5.40 -34.20 10.53
C ALA A 643 4.96 -35.48 9.78
N GLY A 644 5.92 -36.19 9.17
CA GLY A 644 5.68 -37.38 8.34
C GLY A 644 5.32 -37.10 6.87
N GLY A 645 5.00 -35.87 6.50
CA GLY A 645 4.87 -35.43 5.10
C GLY A 645 6.24 -35.20 4.45
N LYS A 646 6.29 -35.13 3.11
CA LYS A 646 7.52 -34.82 2.37
C LYS A 646 7.99 -33.39 2.65
N ALA A 647 9.29 -33.23 2.84
CA ALA A 647 9.90 -31.92 3.00
C ALA A 647 10.41 -31.36 1.68
N TRP A 648 10.33 -30.03 1.55
CA TRP A 648 10.88 -29.32 0.40
C TRP A 648 12.33 -28.91 0.66
N LEU A 649 13.17 -29.12 -0.35
CA LEU A 649 14.49 -28.52 -0.48
C LEU A 649 14.44 -27.51 -1.62
N PHE A 650 14.80 -26.26 -1.35
CA PHE A 650 14.83 -25.18 -2.33
C PHE A 650 16.27 -24.69 -2.47
N ALA A 651 16.79 -24.74 -3.68
CA ALA A 651 18.12 -24.27 -4.02
C ALA A 651 18.08 -23.13 -5.04
N ASP A 652 19.00 -22.18 -4.90
CA ASP A 652 19.32 -21.15 -5.89
C ASP A 652 20.80 -21.27 -6.31
N GLU A 653 21.21 -20.39 -7.21
CA GLU A 653 22.53 -20.24 -7.83
C GLU A 653 23.71 -21.07 -7.26
N ILE A 654 24.29 -21.94 -8.10
CA ILE A 654 25.53 -22.67 -7.83
C ILE A 654 26.72 -21.87 -8.35
N ILE A 655 27.44 -21.30 -7.40
CA ILE A 655 28.54 -20.39 -7.65
C ILE A 655 29.84 -21.17 -7.67
N VAL A 656 30.58 -21.04 -8.77
CA VAL A 656 31.87 -21.71 -8.99
C VAL A 656 32.91 -20.64 -9.29
N ARG A 657 33.96 -20.52 -8.48
CA ARG A 657 35.02 -19.51 -8.69
C ARG A 657 36.38 -20.13 -8.98
#